data_AF-A0A077W9K0-F1
#
_entry.id   AF-A0A077W9K0-F1
#
_cell.length_a   1.000
_cell.length_b   1.000
_cell.length_c   1.000
_cell.angle_alpha   90.00
_cell.angle_beta   90.00
_cell.angle_gamma   90.00
#
_symmetry.space_group_name_H-M   'P 1'
#
loop_
_entity.id
_entity.type
_entity.pdbx_description
1 polymer ?
#
loop_
_entity_poly.entity_id
_entity_poly.type
_entity_poly.pdbx_seq_one_letter_code
_entity_poly.pdbx_strand_id
1 'polypeptide(L)'
;MATKSDLREANRLAWERGKSDPSQYKNLDSNIKKNTAFIKKCKASLAADSAQQLLNDIKKLSLEKYISEVVGGVLDGMLKCKSSGDVAACVQVISALHQRFPDTFTLLLTHHLARAMQPPSKQHLASLPQEQRDKEESSRISRQRTYLRIVVELWLAGVIRNVQDGVSSLASTNLEGVESQGDGVAGFVGSSSTSSKRPQKKESEKQPAGQENFVYTVLKGLLLTDMDQHVNLPLAASFLKNYGQQVLGITSRKQRAAQQQQKEEDEENESQQLPSEAAAAAAPVTGGSSTTEGSEFVTPEQRAALKELFVDYYHSVEKHLVKEHKHIKRLDSRNRETLFTRGELSEETKQNHEKMTKAYEKLLNNTQTLADALDLEMPELPEDEGVTRVSIVSAGSAHAFADAKDMLASGIWEDEDARKFYEDLPDLQVLVPGVFLESNPPKKIETTDESKEEEETEQKPADNETPTEEKVNEEPPPATSTPPATDDNDEPDVDPSELMEDALKTVDEEDDTNAAPAKPTQLAQLDALIARLPTLGNRDLIDAAAVEFCYINSKAARKRLVKALLSVPRQRVDLLPYYARFIAILSRYFNDISDTVLAALDHEFKGLQRKKTQDLLESRVKNIRFLGELTKFRVTPAHTIFHVFKVALDDFTNQNIDIVCNLLETCGRFLLKSAETGVRMSNMASG
;
A
#
# COMPACT_ATOMS: atom_id res chain seq x y z
N MET A 1 41.50 -2.33 26.96
CA MET A 1 41.27 -1.27 25.94
C MET A 1 40.99 0.02 26.69
N ALA A 2 41.43 1.18 26.17
CA ALA A 2 41.06 2.47 26.77
C ALA A 2 39.54 2.65 26.71
N THR A 3 38.94 3.22 27.76
CA THR A 3 37.50 3.51 27.76
C THR A 3 37.21 4.68 26.82
N LYS A 4 35.93 4.85 26.43
CA LYS A 4 35.52 5.98 25.57
C LYS A 4 35.82 7.33 26.22
N SER A 5 35.66 7.42 27.55
CA SER A 5 35.99 8.60 28.34
C SER A 5 37.49 8.93 28.28
N ASP A 6 38.35 7.93 28.47
CA ASP A 6 39.81 8.10 28.40
C ASP A 6 40.26 8.62 27.02
N LEU A 7 39.67 8.06 25.95
CA LEU A 7 39.97 8.50 24.58
C LEU A 7 39.52 9.95 24.36
N ARG A 8 38.32 10.31 24.82
CA ARG A 8 37.79 11.66 24.67
C ARG A 8 38.65 12.70 25.37
N GLU A 9 39.09 12.41 26.59
CA GLU A 9 39.99 13.29 27.33
C GLU A 9 41.33 13.48 26.59
N ALA A 10 41.96 12.38 26.18
CA ALA A 10 43.23 12.42 25.46
C ALA A 10 43.13 13.19 24.13
N ASN A 11 42.02 13.02 23.40
CA ASN A 11 41.78 13.72 22.14
C ASN A 11 41.49 15.22 22.37
N ARG A 12 40.73 15.58 23.42
CA ARG A 12 40.51 16.99 23.77
C ARG A 12 41.84 17.70 24.11
N LEU A 13 42.69 17.04 24.90
CA LEU A 13 44.02 17.56 25.22
C LEU A 13 44.91 17.72 23.98
N ALA A 14 44.77 16.84 22.97
CA ALA A 14 45.50 16.99 21.72
C ALA A 14 45.06 18.25 20.94
N TRP A 15 43.76 18.53 20.89
CA TRP A 15 43.25 19.78 20.33
C TRP A 15 43.75 21.03 21.07
N GLU A 16 43.79 20.99 22.40
CA GLU A 16 44.27 22.11 23.23
C GLU A 16 45.77 22.34 23.08
N ARG A 17 46.56 21.27 22.97
CA ARG A 17 48.02 21.34 22.78
C ARG A 17 48.41 21.81 21.38
N GLY A 18 47.59 21.53 20.37
CA GLY A 18 47.95 21.75 18.97
C GLY A 18 49.04 20.78 18.51
N LYS A 19 50.04 21.28 17.75
CA LYS A 19 51.09 20.43 17.18
C LYS A 19 51.87 19.73 18.30
N SER A 20 51.89 18.39 18.28
CA SER A 20 52.55 17.60 19.32
C SER A 20 54.05 17.89 19.38
N ASP A 21 54.59 18.05 20.60
CA ASP A 21 56.02 18.31 20.83
C ASP A 21 56.87 17.17 20.24
N PRO A 22 57.76 17.44 19.26
CA PRO A 22 58.65 16.44 18.68
C PRO A 22 59.49 15.69 19.73
N SER A 23 59.71 16.28 20.91
CA SER A 23 60.48 15.68 22.01
C SER A 23 59.82 14.43 22.63
N GLN A 24 58.49 14.27 22.50
CA GLN A 24 57.74 13.09 22.98
C GLN A 24 58.02 11.83 22.16
N TYR A 25 58.45 11.98 20.91
CA TYR A 25 58.68 10.88 19.98
C TYR A 25 60.15 10.83 19.56
N LYS A 26 60.99 10.21 20.39
CA LYS A 26 62.42 10.04 20.11
C LYS A 26 62.67 8.85 19.18
N ASN A 27 63.64 8.97 18.28
CA ASN A 27 64.11 7.92 17.36
C ASN A 27 63.03 7.35 16.41
N LEU A 28 62.25 8.24 15.79
CA LEU A 28 61.27 7.84 14.78
C LEU A 28 61.94 7.30 13.51
N ASP A 29 61.38 6.23 12.96
CA ASP A 29 61.88 5.55 11.77
C ASP A 29 61.26 6.15 10.49
N SER A 30 62.09 6.77 9.66
CA SER A 30 61.72 7.37 8.38
C SER A 30 61.87 6.43 7.19
N ASN A 31 62.05 5.12 7.41
CA ASN A 31 62.20 4.14 6.33
C ASN A 31 60.94 4.11 5.45
N ILE A 32 61.11 4.45 4.17
CA ILE A 32 60.03 4.56 3.18
C ILE A 32 59.25 3.24 3.10
N LYS A 33 59.93 2.08 3.10
CA LYS A 33 59.24 0.77 3.02
C LYS A 33 58.32 0.53 4.21
N LYS A 34 58.72 0.93 5.42
CA LYS A 34 57.89 0.78 6.63
C LYS A 34 56.72 1.74 6.63
N ASN A 35 56.92 2.99 6.21
CA ASN A 35 55.84 3.98 6.05
C ASN A 35 54.84 3.54 4.96
N THR A 36 55.30 3.07 3.80
CA THR A 36 54.42 2.50 2.76
C THR A 36 53.68 1.27 3.26
N ALA A 37 54.32 0.39 4.04
CA ALA A 37 53.67 -0.78 4.63
C ALA A 37 52.58 -0.39 5.63
N PHE A 38 52.82 0.64 6.44
CA PHE A 38 51.82 1.19 7.37
C PHE A 38 50.59 1.74 6.62
N ILE A 39 50.79 2.52 5.55
CA ILE A 39 49.70 3.04 4.71
C ILE A 39 48.89 1.90 4.10
N LYS A 40 49.58 0.89 3.53
CA LYS A 40 48.92 -0.30 2.98
C LYS A 40 48.11 -1.05 4.04
N LYS A 41 48.59 -1.12 5.27
CA LYS A 41 47.87 -1.75 6.37
C LYS A 41 46.64 -0.95 6.79
N CYS A 42 46.74 0.37 6.89
CA CYS A 42 45.57 1.24 7.13
C CYS A 42 44.48 1.00 6.07
N LYS A 43 44.87 0.93 4.79
CA LYS A 43 43.97 0.59 3.69
C LYS A 43 43.42 -0.84 3.77
N ALA A 44 44.21 -1.79 4.28
CA ALA A 44 43.86 -3.19 4.32
C ALA A 44 42.84 -3.52 5.42
N SER A 45 43.08 -3.07 6.65
CA SER A 45 42.19 -3.29 7.81
C SER A 45 42.54 -2.32 8.94
N LEU A 46 41.52 -1.65 9.49
CA LEU A 46 41.59 -0.92 10.76
C LEU A 46 40.88 -1.70 11.91
N ALA A 47 40.57 -2.98 11.68
CA ALA A 47 39.87 -3.82 12.63
C ALA A 47 40.77 -4.32 13.77
N ALA A 48 40.18 -5.04 14.71
CA ALA A 48 40.81 -5.45 15.96
C ALA A 48 42.09 -6.31 15.77
N ASP A 49 42.16 -7.08 14.68
CA ASP A 49 43.29 -7.94 14.31
C ASP A 49 44.57 -7.13 14.00
N SER A 50 44.41 -5.96 13.39
CA SER A 50 45.51 -5.12 12.93
C SER A 50 45.78 -3.91 13.84
N ALA A 51 44.82 -3.56 14.71
CA ALA A 51 44.85 -2.36 15.54
C ALA A 51 46.09 -2.26 16.43
N GLN A 52 46.45 -3.31 17.17
CA GLN A 52 47.59 -3.26 18.09
C GLN A 52 48.92 -3.00 17.35
N GLN A 53 49.08 -3.58 16.16
CA GLN A 53 50.26 -3.35 15.33
C GLN A 53 50.28 -1.93 14.77
N LEU A 54 49.14 -1.42 14.31
CA LEU A 54 49.01 -0.04 13.83
C LEU A 54 49.34 0.98 14.94
N LEU A 55 48.84 0.76 16.16
CA LEU A 55 49.15 1.61 17.33
C LEU A 55 50.65 1.63 17.65
N ASN A 56 51.33 0.49 17.52
CA ASN A 56 52.77 0.39 17.71
C ASN A 56 53.53 1.14 16.59
N ASP A 57 53.09 1.01 15.35
CA ASP A 57 53.71 1.67 14.20
C ASP A 57 53.53 3.20 14.27
N ILE A 58 52.36 3.70 14.70
CA ILE A 58 52.09 5.13 14.92
C ILE A 58 53.08 5.77 15.90
N LYS A 59 53.50 5.03 16.93
CA LYS A 59 54.46 5.53 17.93
C LYS A 59 55.91 5.53 17.42
N LYS A 60 56.23 4.72 16.41
CA LYS A 60 57.61 4.44 15.98
C LYS A 60 57.98 5.02 14.62
N LEU A 61 57.03 5.29 13.74
CA LEU A 61 57.29 5.75 12.37
C LEU A 61 57.23 7.26 12.21
N SER A 62 58.04 7.83 11.32
CA SER A 62 57.97 9.25 10.93
C SER A 62 56.93 9.48 9.83
N LEU A 63 55.68 9.75 10.20
CA LEU A 63 54.52 9.82 9.28
C LEU A 63 54.21 11.22 8.71
N GLU A 64 54.85 12.30 9.19
CA GLU A 64 54.52 13.70 8.83
C GLU A 64 54.44 13.96 7.32
N LYS A 65 55.32 13.34 6.53
CA LYS A 65 55.38 13.50 5.07
C LYS A 65 54.35 12.68 4.30
N TYR A 66 53.63 11.79 4.99
CA TYR A 66 52.74 10.80 4.41
C TYR A 66 51.28 10.98 4.88
N ILE A 67 50.95 12.10 5.53
CA ILE A 67 49.64 12.32 6.13
C ILE A 67 48.51 12.19 5.09
N SER A 68 48.69 12.74 3.89
CA SER A 68 47.70 12.64 2.81
C SER A 68 47.40 11.20 2.42
N GLU A 69 48.44 10.37 2.25
CA GLU A 69 48.29 8.95 1.92
C GLU A 69 47.76 8.14 3.10
N VAL A 70 48.12 8.50 4.33
CA VAL A 70 47.56 7.90 5.54
C VAL A 70 46.07 8.19 5.63
N VAL A 71 45.61 9.44 5.39
CA VAL A 71 44.18 9.78 5.36
C VAL A 71 43.45 8.96 4.29
N GLY A 72 44.00 8.88 3.07
CA GLY A 72 43.42 8.04 2.01
C GLY A 72 43.33 6.57 2.42
N GLY A 73 44.39 6.02 3.03
CA GLY A 73 44.40 4.66 3.54
C GLY A 73 43.40 4.44 4.68
N VAL A 74 43.25 5.40 5.59
CA VAL A 74 42.29 5.34 6.70
C VAL A 74 40.85 5.34 6.16
N LEU A 75 40.52 6.20 5.20
CA LEU A 75 39.18 6.26 4.60
C LEU A 75 38.79 4.94 3.94
N ASP A 76 39.72 4.29 3.22
CA ASP A 76 39.50 2.97 2.63
C ASP A 76 39.36 1.87 3.71
N GLY A 77 40.18 1.96 4.76
CA GLY A 77 40.17 1.03 5.89
C GLY A 77 38.88 1.09 6.71
N MET A 78 38.34 2.29 6.93
CA MET A 78 37.08 2.52 7.64
C MET A 78 35.92 1.74 7.02
N LEU A 79 35.87 1.65 5.67
CA LEU A 79 34.79 0.93 4.97
C LEU A 79 34.75 -0.57 5.23
N LYS A 80 35.83 -1.13 5.80
CA LYS A 80 35.93 -2.54 6.14
C LYS A 80 35.49 -2.84 7.57
N CYS A 81 35.37 -1.82 8.42
CA CYS A 81 34.98 -1.94 9.82
C CYS A 81 33.45 -2.03 9.95
N LYS A 82 32.90 -3.25 9.94
CA LYS A 82 31.44 -3.47 9.97
C LYS A 82 30.91 -3.85 11.36
N SER A 83 31.69 -4.56 12.18
CA SER A 83 31.25 -4.98 13.52
C SER A 83 31.48 -3.88 14.56
N SER A 84 30.79 -3.96 15.70
CA SER A 84 31.00 -3.01 16.82
C SER A 84 32.45 -3.03 17.33
N GLY A 85 33.07 -4.22 17.37
CA GLY A 85 34.46 -4.38 17.77
C GLY A 85 35.43 -3.73 16.79
N ASP A 86 35.20 -3.88 15.48
CA ASP A 86 36.03 -3.26 14.45
C ASP A 86 35.93 -1.74 14.49
N VAL A 87 34.72 -1.21 14.72
CA VAL A 87 34.50 0.23 14.87
C VAL A 87 35.26 0.77 16.08
N ALA A 88 35.19 0.09 17.23
CA ALA A 88 35.93 0.50 18.42
C ALA A 88 37.46 0.47 18.20
N ALA A 89 37.97 -0.56 17.54
CA ALA A 89 39.39 -0.66 17.18
C ALA A 89 39.82 0.45 16.19
N CYS A 90 38.99 0.73 15.18
CA CYS A 90 39.20 1.80 14.22
C CYS A 90 39.29 3.17 14.91
N VAL A 91 38.36 3.46 15.83
CA VAL A 91 38.32 4.70 16.61
C VAL A 91 39.58 4.86 17.46
N GLN A 92 40.12 3.79 18.04
CA GLN A 92 41.38 3.83 18.79
C GLN A 92 42.57 4.20 17.88
N VAL A 93 42.67 3.57 16.71
CA VAL A 93 43.76 3.86 15.75
C VAL A 93 43.67 5.30 15.25
N ILE A 94 42.47 5.78 14.90
CA ILE A 94 42.26 7.16 14.44
C ILE A 94 42.52 8.16 15.58
N SER A 95 42.12 7.84 16.82
CA SER A 95 42.43 8.67 17.99
C SER A 95 43.94 8.80 18.21
N ALA A 96 44.70 7.72 18.05
CA ALA A 96 46.17 7.76 18.17
C ALA A 96 46.82 8.60 17.05
N LEU A 97 46.28 8.56 15.82
CA LEU A 97 46.73 9.45 14.74
C LEU A 97 46.38 10.92 15.03
N HIS A 98 45.17 11.19 15.53
CA HIS A 98 44.74 12.52 15.93
C HIS A 98 45.61 13.09 17.06
N GLN A 99 45.91 12.32 18.10
CA GLN A 99 46.74 12.75 19.22
C GLN A 99 48.16 13.14 18.81
N ARG A 100 48.64 12.60 17.69
CA ARG A 100 49.96 12.90 17.14
C ARG A 100 49.93 13.99 16.07
N PHE A 101 48.84 14.12 15.32
CA PHE A 101 48.74 15.00 14.15
C PHE A 101 47.40 15.77 14.11
N PRO A 102 47.03 16.52 15.18
CA PRO A 102 45.69 17.11 15.28
C PRO A 102 45.43 18.22 14.25
N ASP A 103 46.48 18.97 13.89
CA ASP A 103 46.45 20.13 12.98
C ASP A 103 46.61 19.76 11.49
N THR A 104 46.91 18.51 11.18
CA THR A 104 47.18 18.06 9.81
C THR A 104 46.30 16.87 9.44
N PHE A 105 46.47 15.73 10.13
CA PHE A 105 45.69 14.52 9.86
C PHE A 105 44.19 14.75 10.09
N THR A 106 43.81 15.33 11.23
CA THR A 106 42.40 15.46 11.59
C THR A 106 41.67 16.47 10.72
N LEU A 107 42.30 17.59 10.35
CA LEU A 107 41.70 18.57 9.43
C LEU A 107 41.46 17.96 8.05
N LEU A 108 42.45 17.24 7.50
CA LEU A 108 42.33 16.61 6.20
C LEU A 108 41.31 15.46 6.20
N LEU A 109 41.31 14.64 7.26
CA LEU A 109 40.30 13.58 7.46
C LEU A 109 38.89 14.17 7.54
N THR A 110 38.70 15.25 8.29
CA THR A 110 37.40 15.92 8.45
C THR A 110 36.85 16.42 7.11
N HIS A 111 37.70 17.04 6.28
CA HIS A 111 37.30 17.48 4.93
C HIS A 111 36.83 16.30 4.06
N HIS A 112 37.61 15.23 3.99
CA HIS A 112 37.27 14.08 3.15
C HIS A 112 36.03 13.32 3.65
N LEU A 113 35.86 13.20 4.98
CA LEU A 113 34.66 12.59 5.55
C LEU A 113 33.41 13.44 5.27
N ALA A 114 33.49 14.77 5.43
CA ALA A 114 32.38 15.65 5.08
C ALA A 114 32.00 15.46 3.61
N ARG A 115 32.97 15.47 2.69
CA ARG A 115 32.74 15.23 1.26
C ARG A 115 32.15 13.85 0.98
N ALA A 116 32.62 12.80 1.65
CA ALA A 116 32.12 11.44 1.47
C ALA A 116 30.66 11.27 1.95
N MET A 117 30.22 12.11 2.89
CA MET A 117 28.87 12.12 3.45
C MET A 117 27.90 13.03 2.70
N GLN A 118 28.32 13.76 1.66
CA GLN A 118 27.41 14.59 0.86
C GLN A 118 26.44 13.75 0.03
N PRO A 119 25.18 14.23 -0.17
CA PRO A 119 24.31 13.68 -1.18
C PRO A 119 24.86 13.99 -2.59
N PRO A 120 24.55 13.17 -3.61
CA PRO A 120 24.95 13.45 -4.98
C PRO A 120 24.30 14.75 -5.50
N SER A 121 24.93 15.41 -6.46
CA SER A 121 24.32 16.56 -7.13
C SER A 121 23.04 16.14 -7.86
N LYS A 122 21.96 16.89 -7.69
CA LYS A 122 20.68 16.68 -8.40
C LYS A 122 20.86 16.64 -9.92
N GLN A 123 21.81 17.41 -10.47
CA GLN A 123 22.12 17.42 -11.90
C GLN A 123 22.78 16.13 -12.37
N HIS A 124 23.69 15.57 -11.56
CA HIS A 124 24.35 14.30 -11.86
C HIS A 124 23.34 13.16 -11.86
N LEU A 125 22.49 13.09 -10.84
CA LEU A 125 21.41 12.11 -10.79
C LEU A 125 20.43 12.28 -11.97
N ALA A 126 20.07 13.50 -12.35
CA ALA A 126 19.18 13.70 -13.51
C ALA A 126 19.77 13.17 -14.84
N SER A 127 21.10 13.13 -14.97
CA SER A 127 21.78 12.70 -16.20
C SER A 127 21.87 11.18 -16.38
N LEU A 128 21.59 10.39 -15.34
CA LEU A 128 21.76 8.94 -15.33
C LEU A 128 20.44 8.19 -15.61
N PRO A 129 20.49 7.03 -16.31
CA PRO A 129 19.35 6.12 -16.41
C PRO A 129 18.91 5.59 -15.04
N GLN A 130 17.61 5.31 -14.85
CA GLN A 130 17.03 4.91 -13.55
C GLN A 130 17.77 3.75 -12.88
N GLU A 131 18.10 2.70 -13.63
CA GLU A 131 18.78 1.52 -13.07
C GLU A 131 20.20 1.87 -12.55
N GLN A 132 20.90 2.75 -13.26
CA GLN A 132 22.22 3.21 -12.84
C GLN A 132 22.13 4.12 -11.60
N ARG A 133 21.07 4.94 -11.50
CA ARG A 133 20.79 5.75 -10.30
C ARG A 133 20.55 4.88 -9.08
N ASP A 134 19.64 3.92 -9.18
CA ASP A 134 19.31 3.00 -8.09
C ASP A 134 20.57 2.27 -7.57
N LYS A 135 21.45 1.84 -8.48
CA LYS A 135 22.71 1.15 -8.15
C LYS A 135 23.75 2.05 -7.50
N GLU A 136 23.93 3.27 -8.02
CA GLU A 136 24.86 4.26 -7.46
C GLU A 136 24.41 4.71 -6.06
N GLU A 137 23.10 4.96 -5.88
CA GLU A 137 22.53 5.33 -4.59
C GLU A 137 22.63 4.20 -3.57
N SER A 138 22.31 2.96 -3.94
CA SER A 138 22.47 1.80 -3.06
C SER A 138 23.92 1.63 -2.59
N SER A 139 24.88 1.79 -3.51
CA SER A 139 26.31 1.73 -3.21
C SER A 139 26.76 2.88 -2.30
N ARG A 140 26.26 4.10 -2.54
CA ARG A 140 26.50 5.27 -1.69
C ARG A 140 25.96 5.06 -0.29
N ILE A 141 24.69 4.64 -0.14
CA ILE A 141 24.04 4.42 1.15
C ILE A 141 24.81 3.37 1.96
N SER A 142 25.24 2.26 1.32
CA SER A 142 26.06 1.25 1.98
C SER A 142 27.37 1.83 2.53
N ARG A 143 28.07 2.64 1.72
CA ARG A 143 29.32 3.30 2.11
C ARG A 143 29.12 4.31 3.24
N GLN A 144 28.13 5.20 3.10
CA GLN A 144 27.83 6.24 4.07
C GLN A 144 27.31 5.69 5.39
N ARG A 145 26.62 4.53 5.38
CA ARG A 145 26.21 3.85 6.61
C ARG A 145 27.41 3.47 7.47
N THR A 146 28.45 2.91 6.87
CA THR A 146 29.69 2.54 7.57
C THR A 146 30.42 3.79 8.07
N TYR A 147 30.56 4.82 7.22
CA TYR A 147 31.19 6.07 7.63
C TYR A 147 30.44 6.76 8.77
N LEU A 148 29.11 6.87 8.68
CA LEU A 148 28.27 7.52 9.69
C LEU A 148 28.48 6.87 11.05
N ARG A 149 28.53 5.54 11.11
CA ARG A 149 28.78 4.80 12.35
C ARG A 149 30.11 5.18 12.99
N ILE A 150 31.18 5.20 12.21
CA ILE A 150 32.52 5.52 12.72
C ILE A 150 32.63 7.01 13.07
N VAL A 151 32.05 7.90 12.25
CA VAL A 151 32.05 9.35 12.47
C VAL A 151 31.37 9.73 13.77
N VAL A 152 30.23 9.10 14.09
CA VAL A 152 29.53 9.36 15.37
C VAL A 152 30.43 8.95 16.55
N GLU A 153 31.11 7.81 16.46
CA GLU A 153 32.07 7.40 17.48
C GLU A 153 33.29 8.33 17.59
N LEU A 154 33.81 8.82 16.46
CA LEU A 154 34.91 9.80 16.44
C LEU A 154 34.49 11.15 17.04
N TRP A 155 33.24 11.57 16.82
CA TRP A 155 32.67 12.76 17.44
C TRP A 155 32.46 12.58 18.95
N LEU A 156 31.94 11.43 19.37
CA LEU A 156 31.81 11.07 20.79
C LEU A 156 33.18 10.90 21.47
N ALA A 157 34.21 10.49 20.73
CA ALA A 157 35.61 10.47 21.20
C ALA A 157 36.32 11.83 21.06
N GLY A 158 35.65 12.90 20.61
CA GLY A 158 36.24 14.25 20.52
C GLY A 158 37.30 14.45 19.43
N VAL A 159 37.46 13.50 18.51
CA VAL A 159 38.40 13.62 17.38
C VAL A 159 37.87 14.65 16.37
N ILE A 160 36.61 14.49 15.95
CA ILE A 160 35.95 15.36 14.97
C ILE A 160 34.95 16.24 15.71
N ARG A 161 34.99 17.56 15.48
CA ARG A 161 34.10 18.53 16.17
C ARG A 161 33.08 19.12 15.22
N ASN A 162 33.55 19.76 14.16
CA ASN A 162 32.75 20.52 13.18
C ASN A 162 33.16 20.21 11.75
N VAL A 163 32.25 20.42 10.79
CA VAL A 163 32.58 20.27 9.35
C VAL A 163 33.55 21.35 8.89
N GLN A 164 33.47 22.54 9.49
CA GLN A 164 34.28 23.72 9.17
C GLN A 164 35.74 23.57 9.57
N ASP A 165 36.08 22.62 10.45
CA ASP A 165 37.47 22.30 10.78
C ASP A 165 38.20 21.64 9.58
N GLY A 166 37.47 21.18 8.55
CA GLY A 166 38.04 20.47 7.42
C GLY A 166 38.86 21.36 6.46
N VAL A 167 40.10 20.96 6.16
CA VAL A 167 40.96 21.63 5.16
C VAL A 167 41.18 20.69 3.97
N SER A 168 41.01 21.20 2.75
CA SER A 168 41.09 20.41 1.51
C SER A 168 42.52 20.05 1.08
N SER A 169 43.51 20.84 1.53
CA SER A 169 44.92 20.61 1.23
C SER A 169 45.81 21.15 2.35
N LEU A 170 46.86 20.40 2.67
CA LEU A 170 47.88 20.81 3.64
C LEU A 170 48.78 21.96 3.14
N ALA A 171 48.57 22.47 1.91
CA ALA A 171 49.27 23.66 1.41
C ALA A 171 48.77 24.96 2.08
N SER A 172 47.52 24.97 2.56
CA SER A 172 46.86 26.15 3.13
C SER A 172 47.31 26.49 4.55
N THR A 173 48.06 25.60 5.22
CA THR A 173 48.51 25.81 6.60
C THR A 173 49.81 26.61 6.72
N ASN A 174 50.42 27.01 5.59
CA ASN A 174 51.69 27.75 5.55
C ASN A 174 51.58 29.25 5.17
N LEU A 175 50.39 29.84 5.14
CA LEU A 175 50.22 31.27 4.84
C LEU A 175 49.33 31.94 5.89
N GLU A 176 49.97 32.56 6.88
CA GLU A 176 49.36 33.69 7.58
C GLU A 176 49.03 34.78 6.54
N GLY A 177 47.75 35.12 6.42
CA GLY A 177 47.35 36.44 5.91
C GLY A 177 47.08 36.60 4.41
N VAL A 178 46.53 35.61 3.70
CA VAL A 178 45.91 35.86 2.39
C VAL A 178 44.55 35.19 2.33
N GLU A 179 43.49 35.99 2.19
CA GLU A 179 42.12 35.54 1.89
C GLU A 179 42.15 34.77 0.56
N SER A 180 42.32 33.44 0.65
CA SER A 180 42.10 32.56 -0.49
C SER A 180 40.60 32.37 -0.64
N GLN A 181 40.09 32.78 -1.79
CA GLN A 181 38.73 32.53 -2.28
C GLN A 181 38.31 31.10 -1.92
N GLY A 182 37.46 30.99 -0.91
CA GLY A 182 37.06 29.70 -0.35
C GLY A 182 36.22 28.94 -1.35
N ASP A 183 36.76 27.85 -1.89
CA ASP A 183 35.96 26.72 -2.36
C ASP A 183 35.33 26.07 -1.13
N GLY A 184 34.34 26.79 -0.59
CA GLY A 184 33.55 26.36 0.56
C GLY A 184 32.87 25.04 0.23
N VAL A 185 32.70 24.23 1.26
CA VAL A 185 31.86 23.02 1.28
C VAL A 185 30.40 23.44 1.04
N ALA A 186 30.08 23.86 -0.19
CA ALA A 186 28.84 24.53 -0.58
C ALA A 186 27.63 23.58 -0.64
N GLY A 187 27.75 22.35 -0.12
CA GLY A 187 26.70 21.33 -0.13
C GLY A 187 25.97 21.13 1.19
N PHE A 188 26.47 21.68 2.32
CA PHE A 188 25.87 21.47 3.65
C PHE A 188 25.22 22.72 4.25
N VAL A 189 25.54 23.92 3.74
CA VAL A 189 24.96 25.17 4.18
C VAL A 189 24.03 25.66 3.08
N GLY A 190 22.74 25.82 3.41
CA GLY A 190 21.75 26.41 2.52
C GLY A 190 22.22 27.76 1.99
N SER A 191 22.05 27.97 0.70
CA SER A 191 22.48 29.15 -0.04
C SER A 191 22.06 30.46 0.62
N SER A 192 23.02 31.33 0.94
CA SER A 192 22.81 32.78 0.87
C SER A 192 24.10 33.50 0.48
N SER A 193 24.33 33.61 -0.83
CA SER A 193 25.14 34.70 -1.38
C SER A 193 24.91 34.83 -2.88
N THR A 194 24.07 35.79 -3.28
CA THR A 194 24.31 36.56 -4.50
C THR A 194 23.78 37.97 -4.29
N SER A 195 24.70 38.91 -4.43
CA SER A 195 24.53 40.34 -4.30
C SER A 195 23.55 40.89 -5.35
N SER A 196 22.51 41.59 -4.91
CA SER A 196 21.88 42.67 -5.68
C SER A 196 21.18 43.63 -4.72
N LYS A 197 21.53 44.91 -4.82
CA LYS A 197 21.13 46.04 -3.96
C LYS A 197 19.61 46.27 -3.93
N ARG A 198 18.98 46.28 -2.75
CA ARG A 198 17.87 47.19 -2.32
C ARG A 198 17.56 47.04 -0.82
N PRO A 199 16.95 48.06 -0.16
CA PRO A 199 17.28 48.41 1.22
C PRO A 199 16.53 47.63 2.30
N GLN A 200 17.18 47.66 3.47
CA GLN A 200 16.94 46.95 4.72
C GLN A 200 15.53 47.04 5.30
N LYS A 201 15.02 45.89 5.76
CA LYS A 201 14.26 45.79 7.01
C LYS A 201 14.98 44.77 7.89
N LYS A 202 15.46 45.24 9.04
CA LYS A 202 16.16 44.45 10.06
C LYS A 202 15.17 43.54 10.77
N GLU A 203 15.34 42.23 10.60
CA GLU A 203 15.02 41.26 11.65
C GLU A 203 16.29 40.42 11.87
N SER A 204 16.99 40.77 12.94
CA SER A 204 18.16 40.04 13.42
C SER A 204 17.68 38.98 14.40
N GLU A 205 17.40 37.76 13.92
CA GLU A 205 17.36 36.60 14.80
C GLU A 205 18.79 36.13 15.08
N LYS A 206 19.20 36.27 16.34
CA LYS A 206 20.43 35.69 16.90
C LYS A 206 20.32 34.16 16.83
N GLN A 207 21.06 33.52 15.94
CA GLN A 207 21.18 32.05 15.93
C GLN A 207 22.16 31.58 17.02
N PRO A 208 21.84 30.54 17.82
CA PRO A 208 22.63 30.19 19.00
C PRO A 208 23.85 29.35 18.62
N ALA A 209 25.04 29.84 18.98
CA ALA A 209 26.37 29.28 18.70
C ALA A 209 26.71 27.94 19.40
N GLY A 210 25.71 27.09 19.70
CA GLY A 210 25.89 25.81 20.41
C GLY A 210 25.27 24.58 19.73
N GLN A 211 24.53 24.75 18.64
CA GLN A 211 23.78 23.66 17.98
C GLN A 211 24.58 22.95 16.88
N GLU A 212 25.48 23.64 16.19
CA GLU A 212 26.19 23.06 15.05
C GLU A 212 27.39 22.22 15.50
N ASN A 213 27.36 20.94 15.13
CA ASN A 213 28.48 20.00 15.22
C ASN A 213 28.54 19.16 13.94
N PHE A 214 29.60 18.38 13.77
CA PHE A 214 29.79 17.57 12.56
C PHE A 214 28.60 16.66 12.27
N VAL A 215 28.14 15.91 13.28
CA VAL A 215 27.06 14.92 13.13
C VAL A 215 25.74 15.61 12.78
N TYR A 216 25.37 16.68 13.50
CA TYR A 216 24.17 17.46 13.23
C TYR A 216 24.19 18.05 11.82
N THR A 217 25.31 18.66 11.40
CA THR A 217 25.43 19.28 10.06
C THR A 217 25.28 18.23 8.95
N VAL A 218 25.91 17.07 9.11
CA VAL A 218 25.81 15.97 8.14
C VAL A 218 24.39 15.42 8.07
N LEU A 219 23.78 15.12 9.22
CA LEU A 219 22.40 14.61 9.25
C LEU A 219 21.41 15.64 8.72
N LYS A 220 21.55 16.92 9.08
CA LYS A 220 20.71 18.01 8.57
C LYS A 220 20.76 18.09 7.05
N GLY A 221 21.96 18.06 6.47
CA GLY A 221 22.12 18.07 5.01
C GLY A 221 21.57 16.83 4.31
N LEU A 222 21.70 15.64 4.91
CA LEU A 222 21.18 14.40 4.35
C LEU A 222 19.65 14.28 4.45
N LEU A 223 19.08 14.70 5.57
CA LEU A 223 17.65 14.51 5.86
C LEU A 223 16.82 15.62 5.23
N LEU A 224 17.17 16.90 5.40
CA LEU A 224 16.36 18.01 4.85
C LEU A 224 16.34 18.08 3.32
N THR A 225 17.33 17.47 2.65
CA THR A 225 17.36 17.37 1.18
C THR A 225 16.51 16.23 0.63
N ASP A 226 16.00 15.36 1.51
CA ASP A 226 15.38 14.07 1.20
C ASP A 226 13.97 13.95 1.83
N MET A 227 13.14 14.98 1.64
CA MET A 227 11.79 15.08 2.21
C MET A 227 10.72 14.35 1.39
N ASP A 228 11.01 14.03 0.12
CA ASP A 228 10.01 13.48 -0.81
C ASP A 228 10.21 11.99 -1.11
N GLN A 229 11.45 11.57 -1.38
CA GLN A 229 11.78 10.20 -1.82
C GLN A 229 12.30 9.31 -0.69
N HIS A 230 12.84 9.91 0.37
CA HIS A 230 13.38 9.22 1.55
C HIS A 230 14.49 8.20 1.24
N VAL A 231 15.35 8.49 0.26
CA VAL A 231 16.48 7.64 -0.15
C VAL A 231 17.49 7.45 1.00
N ASN A 232 17.64 8.44 1.87
CA ASN A 232 18.54 8.46 3.02
C ASN A 232 17.93 7.84 4.30
N LEU A 233 16.66 7.43 4.27
CA LEU A 233 15.98 6.80 5.41
C LEU A 233 16.74 5.61 6.02
N PRO A 234 17.38 4.71 5.26
CA PRO A 234 18.18 3.64 5.84
C PRO A 234 19.39 4.14 6.66
N LEU A 235 19.91 5.33 6.37
CA LEU A 235 20.97 5.97 7.17
C LEU A 235 20.39 6.49 8.49
N ALA A 236 19.23 7.15 8.44
CA ALA A 236 18.50 7.60 9.64
C ALA A 236 18.17 6.43 10.57
N ALA A 237 17.60 5.35 10.04
CA ALA A 237 17.27 4.15 10.80
C ALA A 237 18.52 3.50 11.40
N SER A 238 19.61 3.42 10.64
CA SER A 238 20.89 2.91 11.16
C SER A 238 21.45 3.79 12.27
N PHE A 239 21.37 5.12 12.15
CA PHE A 239 21.82 6.03 13.21
C PHE A 239 21.02 5.80 14.49
N LEU A 240 19.70 5.85 14.42
CA LEU A 240 18.81 5.73 15.57
C LEU A 240 18.95 4.36 16.25
N LYS A 241 19.07 3.28 15.47
CA LYS A 241 19.27 1.93 16.02
C LYS A 241 20.56 1.78 16.82
N ASN A 242 21.65 2.44 16.40
CA ASN A 242 22.96 2.30 17.05
C ASN A 242 23.20 3.37 18.13
N TYR A 243 22.63 4.57 17.96
CA TYR A 243 22.97 5.76 18.73
C TYR A 243 21.76 6.52 19.29
N GLY A 244 20.52 6.06 19.06
CA GLY A 244 19.31 6.74 19.53
C GLY A 244 19.31 6.93 21.04
N GLN A 245 19.51 5.86 21.81
CA GLN A 245 19.60 5.95 23.27
C GLN A 245 20.81 6.79 23.71
N GLN A 246 21.96 6.60 23.08
CA GLN A 246 23.21 7.25 23.48
C GLN A 246 23.21 8.77 23.23
N VAL A 247 22.69 9.19 22.08
CA VAL A 247 22.77 10.58 21.58
C VAL A 247 21.47 11.33 21.87
N LEU A 248 20.32 10.71 21.57
CA LEU A 248 19.01 11.33 21.75
C LEU A 248 18.43 11.16 23.15
N GLY A 249 18.96 10.21 23.95
CA GLY A 249 18.42 9.91 25.29
C GLY A 249 17.03 9.30 25.26
N ILE A 250 16.55 8.84 24.10
CA ILE A 250 15.25 8.19 23.95
C ILE A 250 15.45 6.68 24.17
N THR A 251 14.82 6.15 25.21
CA THR A 251 14.68 4.70 25.37
C THR A 251 13.55 4.22 24.48
N SER A 252 13.83 3.30 23.56
CA SER A 252 12.83 2.80 22.61
C SER A 252 11.68 2.09 23.31
N ARG A 253 10.53 1.94 22.64
CA ARG A 253 9.36 1.26 23.21
C ARG A 253 9.67 -0.19 23.58
N LYS A 254 10.42 -0.89 22.71
CA LYS A 254 10.92 -2.25 22.99
C LYS A 254 11.87 -2.33 24.17
N GLN A 255 12.78 -1.36 24.31
CA GLN A 255 13.73 -1.32 25.43
C GLN A 255 13.04 -1.02 26.76
N ARG A 256 12.01 -0.15 26.78
CA ARG A 256 11.21 0.08 27.99
C ARG A 256 10.41 -1.14 28.40
N ALA A 257 9.77 -1.82 27.45
CA ALA A 257 9.04 -3.05 27.72
C ALA A 257 9.97 -4.14 28.27
N ALA A 258 11.17 -4.30 27.72
CA ALA A 258 12.18 -5.22 28.23
C ALA A 258 12.68 -4.83 29.63
N GLN A 259 12.91 -3.54 29.90
CA GLN A 259 13.32 -3.05 31.23
C GLN A 259 12.22 -3.20 32.28
N GLN A 260 10.94 -3.12 31.89
CA GLN A 260 9.80 -3.36 32.77
C GLN A 260 9.66 -4.85 33.10
N GLN A 261 9.72 -5.73 32.09
CA GLN A 261 9.71 -7.18 32.31
C GLN A 261 10.88 -7.64 33.18
N GLN A 262 12.07 -7.09 32.96
CA GLN A 262 13.26 -7.45 33.73
C GLN A 262 13.18 -6.94 35.17
N LYS A 263 12.54 -5.78 35.41
CA LYS A 263 12.23 -5.30 36.77
C LYS A 263 11.19 -6.16 37.49
N GLU A 264 10.15 -6.61 36.78
CA GLU A 264 9.14 -7.51 37.32
C GLU A 264 9.75 -8.87 37.68
N GLU A 265 10.65 -9.40 36.84
CA GLU A 265 11.42 -10.63 37.12
C GLU A 265 12.39 -10.46 38.31
N ASP A 266 13.05 -9.32 38.44
CA ASP A 266 13.96 -9.02 39.56
C ASP A 266 13.18 -8.86 40.89
N GLU A 267 12.00 -8.22 40.88
CA GLU A 267 11.12 -8.09 42.05
C GLU A 267 10.48 -9.44 42.47
N GLU A 268 10.17 -10.33 41.53
CA GLU A 268 9.73 -11.71 41.83
C GLU A 268 10.87 -12.58 42.39
N ASN A 269 12.12 -12.34 41.99
CA ASN A 269 13.29 -13.06 42.53
C ASN A 269 13.68 -12.58 43.94
N GLU A 270 13.56 -11.28 44.23
CA GLU A 270 13.81 -10.74 45.58
C GLU A 270 12.76 -11.19 46.60
N SER A 271 11.51 -11.41 46.16
CA SER A 271 10.42 -11.84 47.04
C SER A 271 10.43 -13.34 47.38
N GLN A 272 11.31 -14.14 46.75
CA GLN A 272 11.50 -15.58 47.06
C GLN A 272 12.72 -15.91 47.93
N GLN A 273 13.53 -14.92 48.35
CA GLN A 273 14.62 -15.13 49.30
C GLN A 273 14.26 -14.64 50.71
N LEU A 274 14.12 -15.58 51.65
CA LEU A 274 14.00 -15.29 53.09
C LEU A 274 15.27 -14.58 53.62
N PRO A 275 15.16 -13.59 54.52
CA PRO A 275 16.31 -12.92 55.08
C PRO A 275 17.02 -13.84 56.08
N SER A 276 18.28 -14.20 55.80
CA SER A 276 19.17 -14.76 56.82
C SER A 276 19.98 -13.63 57.46
N GLU A 277 19.82 -13.47 58.77
CA GLU A 277 20.54 -12.51 59.61
C GLU A 277 22.01 -12.92 59.78
N ALA A 278 22.85 -12.72 58.76
CA ALA A 278 24.31 -12.81 58.90
C ALA A 278 25.09 -12.14 57.75
N ALA A 279 24.80 -10.88 57.41
CA ALA A 279 25.67 -10.12 56.49
C ALA A 279 25.56 -8.59 56.65
N ALA A 280 25.43 -8.09 57.88
CA ALA A 280 25.61 -6.66 58.17
C ALA A 280 27.11 -6.30 58.29
N ALA A 281 27.91 -6.52 57.22
CA ALA A 281 29.26 -5.96 57.05
C ALA A 281 29.89 -6.40 55.70
N ALA A 282 29.25 -6.14 54.57
CA ALA A 282 29.94 -6.08 53.28
C ALA A 282 29.12 -5.22 52.32
N ALA A 283 29.60 -4.03 52.01
CA ALA A 283 29.06 -3.23 50.93
C ALA A 283 29.27 -3.98 49.60
N PRO A 284 28.22 -4.28 48.82
CA PRO A 284 28.41 -4.73 47.45
C PRO A 284 28.58 -3.50 46.57
N VAL A 285 29.84 -3.19 46.31
CA VAL A 285 30.26 -2.54 45.07
C VAL A 285 29.89 -3.49 43.92
N THR A 286 29.47 -2.90 42.79
CA THR A 286 29.25 -3.51 41.46
C THR A 286 28.01 -4.40 41.25
N GLY A 287 26.89 -3.77 40.92
CA GLY A 287 25.82 -4.31 40.07
C GLY A 287 25.84 -3.60 38.71
N GLY A 288 25.95 -4.34 37.62
CA GLY A 288 26.32 -3.86 36.29
C GLY A 288 25.32 -2.88 35.66
N SER A 289 25.74 -1.62 35.55
CA SER A 289 25.19 -0.65 34.59
C SER A 289 25.58 -1.08 33.18
N SER A 290 24.67 -1.72 32.47
CA SER A 290 24.80 -1.88 31.02
C SER A 290 24.47 -0.56 30.34
N THR A 291 25.54 0.20 30.06
CA THR A 291 25.67 1.19 28.97
C THR A 291 24.78 2.45 29.04
N THR A 292 25.03 3.32 30.03
CA THR A 292 24.61 4.75 29.99
C THR A 292 25.79 5.73 29.90
N GLU A 293 26.98 5.28 29.50
CA GLU A 293 28.18 6.14 29.44
C GLU A 293 28.15 7.24 28.37
N GLY A 294 27.22 7.21 27.39
CA GLY A 294 27.20 8.22 26.33
C GLY A 294 26.33 9.44 26.57
N SER A 295 25.47 9.41 27.59
CA SER A 295 24.61 10.55 27.95
C SER A 295 25.44 11.77 28.37
N GLU A 296 26.68 11.56 28.82
CA GLU A 296 27.56 12.58 29.37
C GLU A 296 28.27 13.44 28.29
N PHE A 297 28.35 12.96 27.03
CA PHE A 297 29.19 13.59 25.99
C PHE A 297 28.43 14.46 24.98
N VAL A 298 27.10 14.46 25.03
CA VAL A 298 26.22 15.21 24.13
C VAL A 298 25.48 16.27 24.94
N THR A 299 25.58 17.53 24.54
CA THR A 299 24.91 18.60 25.30
C THR A 299 23.39 18.52 25.13
N PRO A 300 22.59 19.01 26.10
CA PRO A 300 21.13 19.03 26.01
C PRO A 300 20.63 19.74 24.74
N GLU A 301 21.30 20.82 24.32
CA GLU A 301 20.94 21.60 23.14
C GLU A 301 21.17 20.80 21.85
N GLN A 302 22.30 20.09 21.75
CA GLN A 302 22.63 19.23 20.61
C GLN A 302 21.65 18.05 20.52
N ARG A 303 21.31 17.46 21.67
CA ARG A 303 20.31 16.40 21.77
C ARG A 303 18.94 16.86 21.29
N ALA A 304 18.50 18.02 21.75
CA ALA A 304 17.22 18.60 21.35
C ALA A 304 17.18 18.87 19.82
N ALA A 305 18.22 19.50 19.28
CA ALA A 305 18.30 19.81 17.85
C ALA A 305 18.30 18.55 16.96
N LEU A 306 19.03 17.50 17.36
CA LEU A 306 19.01 16.21 16.65
C LEU A 306 17.65 15.53 16.76
N LYS A 307 17.01 15.57 17.93
CA LYS A 307 15.68 14.99 18.13
C LYS A 307 14.65 15.66 17.22
N GLU A 308 14.61 17.00 17.22
CA GLU A 308 13.73 17.79 16.36
C GLU A 308 13.92 17.43 14.88
N LEU A 309 15.17 17.39 14.41
CA LEU A 309 15.50 17.00 13.04
C LEU A 309 14.95 15.61 12.65
N PHE A 310 15.06 14.61 13.54
CA PHE A 310 14.54 13.26 13.27
C PHE A 310 13.01 13.20 13.33
N VAL A 311 12.37 13.96 14.22
CA VAL A 311 10.91 14.04 14.31
C VAL A 311 10.32 14.70 13.05
N ASP A 312 10.92 15.79 12.59
CA ASP A 312 10.51 16.44 11.32
C ASP A 312 10.68 15.50 10.13
N TYR A 313 11.82 14.80 10.07
CA TYR A 313 12.05 13.78 9.04
C TYR A 313 11.00 12.68 9.12
N TYR A 314 10.68 12.18 10.32
CA TYR A 314 9.67 11.15 10.54
C TYR A 314 8.30 11.56 10.00
N HIS A 315 7.82 12.77 10.28
CA HIS A 315 6.52 13.23 9.76
C HIS A 315 6.47 13.30 8.23
N SER A 316 7.61 13.58 7.56
CA SER A 316 7.68 13.48 6.10
C SER A 316 7.62 12.02 5.61
N VAL A 317 8.31 11.11 6.31
CA VAL A 317 8.31 9.66 6.03
C VAL A 317 6.93 9.06 6.23
N GLU A 318 6.23 9.46 7.28
CA GLU A 318 4.86 9.05 7.62
C GLU A 318 3.90 9.32 6.45
N LYS A 319 3.92 10.55 5.93
CA LYS A 319 3.12 10.96 4.77
C LYS A 319 3.48 10.15 3.51
N HIS A 320 4.76 9.90 3.29
CA HIS A 320 5.22 9.07 2.18
C HIS A 320 4.76 7.62 2.33
N LEU A 321 4.88 7.02 3.51
CA LEU A 321 4.44 5.65 3.78
C LEU A 321 2.95 5.48 3.53
N VAL A 322 2.10 6.39 4.01
CA VAL A 322 0.64 6.34 3.77
C VAL A 322 0.32 6.46 2.28
N LYS A 323 1.03 7.35 1.56
CA LYS A 323 0.86 7.52 0.11
C LYS A 323 1.25 6.25 -0.65
N GLU A 324 2.39 5.65 -0.30
CA GLU A 324 2.91 4.47 -0.97
C GLU A 324 2.07 3.23 -0.64
N HIS A 325 1.58 3.12 0.60
CA HIS A 325 0.61 2.09 1.00
C HIS A 325 -0.64 2.12 0.11
N LYS A 326 -1.26 3.30 -0.04
CA LYS A 326 -2.40 3.50 -0.95
C LYS A 326 -2.05 3.17 -2.40
N HIS A 327 -0.83 3.43 -2.83
CA HIS A 327 -0.38 3.11 -4.19
C HIS A 327 -0.27 1.60 -4.42
N ILE A 328 0.37 0.86 -3.50
CA ILE A 328 0.49 -0.60 -3.55
C ILE A 328 -0.89 -1.24 -3.53
N LYS A 329 -1.81 -0.81 -2.66
CA LYS A 329 -3.18 -1.35 -2.61
C LYS A 329 -3.95 -1.15 -3.92
N ARG A 330 -3.85 0.02 -4.54
CA ARG A 330 -4.43 0.25 -5.88
C ARG A 330 -3.80 -0.63 -6.95
N LEU A 331 -2.49 -0.86 -6.88
CA LEU A 331 -1.79 -1.74 -7.81
C LEU A 331 -2.20 -3.20 -7.62
N ASP A 332 -2.36 -3.67 -6.37
CA ASP A 332 -2.89 -4.99 -6.03
C ASP A 332 -4.29 -5.19 -6.62
N SER A 333 -5.19 -4.23 -6.42
CA SER A 333 -6.56 -4.30 -6.93
C SER A 333 -6.59 -4.34 -8.47
N ARG A 334 -5.82 -3.47 -9.15
CA ARG A 334 -5.73 -3.46 -10.62
C ARG A 334 -5.12 -4.74 -11.17
N ASN A 335 -4.10 -5.28 -10.51
CA ASN A 335 -3.50 -6.54 -10.92
C ASN A 335 -4.48 -7.70 -10.76
N ARG A 336 -5.25 -7.72 -9.66
CA ARG A 336 -6.31 -8.70 -9.43
C ARG A 336 -7.42 -8.59 -10.48
N GLU A 337 -7.86 -7.39 -10.82
CA GLU A 337 -8.84 -7.15 -11.89
C GLU A 337 -8.32 -7.61 -13.26
N THR A 338 -7.06 -7.33 -13.57
CA THR A 338 -6.42 -7.79 -14.82
C THR A 338 -6.32 -9.31 -14.87
N LEU A 339 -5.93 -9.93 -13.76
CA LEU A 339 -5.87 -11.39 -13.64
C LEU A 339 -7.26 -12.01 -13.80
N PHE A 340 -8.30 -11.40 -13.22
CA PHE A 340 -9.68 -11.86 -13.34
C PHE A 340 -10.22 -11.72 -14.77
N THR A 341 -9.97 -10.58 -15.42
CA THR A 341 -10.50 -10.28 -16.77
C THR A 341 -9.74 -10.97 -17.90
N ARG A 342 -8.41 -11.18 -17.76
CA ARG A 342 -7.56 -11.74 -18.82
C ARG A 342 -7.04 -13.16 -18.52
N GLY A 343 -7.21 -13.66 -17.30
CA GLY A 343 -6.69 -14.96 -16.86
C GLY A 343 -5.18 -14.99 -16.62
N GLU A 344 -4.44 -13.94 -17.03
CA GLU A 344 -3.00 -13.84 -16.87
C GLU A 344 -2.55 -12.39 -16.61
N LEU A 345 -1.43 -12.25 -15.90
CA LEU A 345 -0.71 -10.99 -15.70
C LEU A 345 0.56 -11.01 -16.55
N SER A 346 0.82 -9.91 -17.28
CA SER A 346 2.07 -9.77 -18.03
C SER A 346 3.28 -9.86 -17.10
N GLU A 347 4.35 -10.51 -17.57
CA GLU A 347 5.61 -10.66 -16.84
C GLU A 347 6.21 -9.30 -16.44
N GLU A 348 6.06 -8.28 -17.29
CA GLU A 348 6.50 -6.90 -16.98
C GLU A 348 5.70 -6.29 -15.81
N THR A 349 4.38 -6.53 -15.78
CA THR A 349 3.50 -6.02 -14.70
C THR A 349 3.81 -6.71 -13.39
N LYS A 350 4.07 -8.02 -13.42
CA LYS A 350 4.47 -8.82 -12.26
C LYS A 350 5.81 -8.36 -11.69
N GLN A 351 6.82 -8.17 -12.55
CA GLN A 351 8.13 -7.68 -12.12
C GLN A 351 8.08 -6.26 -11.54
N ASN A 352 7.29 -5.37 -12.15
CA ASN A 352 7.10 -4.02 -11.63
C ASN A 352 6.39 -4.02 -10.26
N HIS A 353 5.33 -4.81 -10.11
CA HIS A 353 4.63 -4.98 -8.84
C HIS A 353 5.54 -5.54 -7.74
N GLU A 354 6.35 -6.57 -8.05
CA GLU A 354 7.33 -7.13 -7.11
C GLU A 354 8.39 -6.09 -6.71
N LYS A 355 8.87 -5.28 -7.67
CA LYS A 355 9.82 -4.18 -7.41
C LYS A 355 9.23 -3.15 -6.45
N MET A 356 8.00 -2.69 -6.72
CA MET A 356 7.32 -1.67 -5.90
C MET A 356 6.97 -2.23 -4.51
N THR A 357 6.51 -3.47 -4.41
CA THR A 357 6.22 -4.15 -3.14
C THR A 357 7.47 -4.24 -2.26
N LYS A 358 8.61 -4.68 -2.83
CA LYS A 358 9.89 -4.71 -2.10
C LYS A 358 10.37 -3.33 -1.65
N ALA A 359 10.09 -2.29 -2.43
CA ALA A 359 10.40 -0.91 -2.05
C ALA A 359 9.52 -0.45 -0.87
N TYR A 360 8.22 -0.73 -0.93
CA TYR A 360 7.26 -0.46 0.15
C TYR A 360 7.61 -1.21 1.45
N GLU A 361 7.93 -2.51 1.39
CA GLU A 361 8.33 -3.28 2.57
C GLU A 361 9.58 -2.70 3.25
N LYS A 362 10.56 -2.24 2.45
CA LYS A 362 11.74 -1.55 2.98
C LYS A 362 11.37 -0.21 3.62
N LEU A 363 10.47 0.56 3.01
CA LEU A 363 9.97 1.82 3.57
C LEU A 363 9.28 1.57 4.90
N LEU A 364 8.36 0.60 4.96
CA LEU A 364 7.63 0.20 6.17
C LEU A 364 8.57 -0.23 7.30
N ASN A 365 9.51 -1.14 7.02
CA ASN A 365 10.47 -1.64 8.02
C ASN A 365 11.37 -0.53 8.59
N ASN A 366 11.86 0.39 7.75
CA ASN A 366 12.66 1.51 8.23
C ASN A 366 11.80 2.54 8.99
N THR A 367 10.57 2.78 8.57
CA THR A 367 9.63 3.67 9.27
C THR A 367 9.30 3.14 10.66
N GLN A 368 9.06 1.83 10.79
CA GLN A 368 8.85 1.18 12.08
C GLN A 368 10.09 1.26 12.98
N THR A 369 11.29 1.14 12.40
CA THR A 369 12.54 1.33 13.14
C THR A 369 12.68 2.77 13.65
N LEU A 370 12.31 3.77 12.85
CA LEU A 370 12.27 5.17 13.26
C LEU A 370 11.24 5.42 14.37
N ALA A 371 10.01 4.95 14.19
CA ALA A 371 8.92 5.12 15.14
C ALA A 371 9.28 4.54 16.51
N ASP A 372 9.77 3.30 16.56
CA ASP A 372 10.20 2.66 17.83
C ASP A 372 11.36 3.41 18.48
N ALA A 373 12.35 3.84 17.70
CA ALA A 373 13.54 4.53 18.22
C ALA A 373 13.26 5.98 18.69
N LEU A 374 12.27 6.65 18.11
CA LEU A 374 11.82 7.99 18.51
C LEU A 374 10.68 7.96 19.54
N ASP A 375 10.16 6.78 19.84
CA ASP A 375 8.94 6.58 20.64
C ASP A 375 7.71 7.31 20.07
N LEU A 376 7.54 7.21 18.75
CA LEU A 376 6.39 7.71 18.02
C LEU A 376 5.47 6.55 17.64
N GLU A 377 4.19 6.85 17.43
CA GLU A 377 3.21 5.88 16.95
C GLU A 377 3.29 5.72 15.44
N MET A 378 3.09 4.49 14.94
CA MET A 378 3.03 4.23 13.50
C MET A 378 1.74 4.79 12.92
N PRO A 379 1.75 5.36 11.69
CA PRO A 379 0.53 5.81 11.05
C PRO A 379 -0.42 4.64 10.81
N GLU A 380 -1.72 4.91 10.87
CA GLU A 380 -2.73 3.95 10.46
C GLU A 380 -2.59 3.64 8.97
N LEU A 381 -2.50 2.35 8.65
CA LEU A 381 -2.42 1.85 7.29
C LEU A 381 -3.71 1.07 7.01
N PRO A 382 -4.71 1.69 6.34
CA PRO A 382 -6.00 1.05 6.11
C PRO A 382 -5.82 -0.23 5.29
N GLU A 383 -6.23 -1.36 5.84
CA GLU A 383 -6.30 -2.60 5.08
C GLU A 383 -7.53 -2.58 4.17
N ASP A 384 -7.36 -2.99 2.91
CA ASP A 384 -8.49 -3.29 2.05
C ASP A 384 -9.23 -4.51 2.64
N GLU A 385 -10.48 -4.32 3.10
CA GLU A 385 -11.41 -5.38 3.54
C GLU A 385 -11.70 -6.43 2.43
N GLY A 386 -11.14 -6.28 1.23
CA GLY A 386 -11.29 -7.17 0.09
C GLY A 386 -10.14 -8.16 -0.16
N VAL A 387 -9.04 -8.16 0.61
CA VAL A 387 -7.86 -9.01 0.31
C VAL A 387 -7.87 -10.36 1.04
N THR A 388 -8.61 -10.53 2.13
CA THR A 388 -8.78 -11.82 2.82
C THR A 388 -9.74 -12.78 2.12
N ARG A 389 -10.42 -12.38 1.03
CA ARG A 389 -11.45 -13.19 0.35
C ARG A 389 -10.93 -14.26 -0.63
N VAL A 390 -9.64 -14.29 -0.96
CA VAL A 390 -9.13 -15.21 -2.02
C VAL A 390 -8.38 -16.44 -1.48
N SER A 391 -8.10 -16.53 -0.17
CA SER A 391 -7.46 -17.71 0.44
C SER A 391 -8.42 -18.76 1.02
N ILE A 392 -9.71 -18.75 0.63
CA ILE A 392 -10.70 -19.74 1.09
C ILE A 392 -10.97 -20.78 -0.01
N VAL A 393 -9.95 -21.56 -0.38
CA VAL A 393 -10.17 -22.86 -1.07
C VAL A 393 -9.46 -24.02 -0.37
N SER A 394 -8.97 -23.83 0.85
CA SER A 394 -8.52 -24.97 1.66
C SER A 394 -8.55 -24.68 3.15
N ALA A 395 -9.65 -25.08 3.78
CA ALA A 395 -9.74 -25.77 5.07
C ALA A 395 -11.12 -25.52 5.68
N GLY A 396 -11.90 -26.58 5.81
CA GLY A 396 -13.16 -26.55 6.54
C GLY A 396 -12.91 -26.22 8.02
N SER A 397 -13.59 -25.19 8.51
CA SER A 397 -13.73 -24.91 9.93
C SER A 397 -14.93 -23.99 10.15
N ALA A 398 -15.70 -24.30 11.19
CA ALA A 398 -17.02 -23.74 11.51
C ALA A 398 -17.04 -22.27 11.98
N HIS A 399 -16.03 -21.46 11.65
CA HIS A 399 -15.98 -20.03 11.98
C HIS A 399 -16.58 -19.10 10.91
N ALA A 400 -16.99 -19.63 9.75
CA ALA A 400 -17.53 -18.86 8.63
C ALA A 400 -18.87 -18.11 8.89
N PHE A 401 -19.56 -18.37 10.01
CA PHE A 401 -20.85 -17.73 10.31
C PHE A 401 -20.74 -16.41 11.09
N ALA A 402 -19.60 -16.13 11.74
CA ALA A 402 -19.41 -14.87 12.46
C ALA A 402 -19.09 -13.71 11.51
N ASP A 403 -18.30 -13.97 10.46
CA ASP A 403 -17.87 -12.98 9.46
C ASP A 403 -18.98 -12.55 8.48
N ALA A 404 -20.07 -13.30 8.39
CA ALA A 404 -21.24 -12.93 7.57
C ALA A 404 -21.94 -11.67 8.11
N LYS A 405 -21.84 -11.38 9.41
CA LYS A 405 -22.53 -10.26 10.05
C LYS A 405 -21.88 -8.90 9.71
N ASP A 406 -20.56 -8.84 9.62
CA ASP A 406 -19.83 -7.63 9.20
C ASP A 406 -19.85 -7.44 7.68
N MET A 407 -19.86 -8.52 6.88
CA MET A 407 -20.14 -8.41 5.44
C MET A 407 -21.55 -7.85 5.15
N LEU A 408 -22.49 -8.08 6.06
CA LEU A 408 -23.85 -7.54 5.97
C LEU A 408 -23.94 -6.06 6.38
N ALA A 409 -22.93 -5.50 7.05
CA ALA A 409 -22.90 -4.10 7.48
C ALA A 409 -22.53 -3.08 6.38
N SER A 410 -21.88 -3.52 5.29
CA SER A 410 -21.60 -2.65 4.12
C SER A 410 -22.88 -2.37 3.31
N GLY A 411 -22.89 -1.40 2.38
CA GLY A 411 -24.08 -1.03 1.60
C GLY A 411 -24.66 -2.17 0.72
N ILE A 412 -25.75 -1.90 -0.01
CA ILE A 412 -26.37 -2.86 -0.97
C ILE A 412 -25.32 -3.39 -1.95
N TRP A 413 -24.43 -2.52 -2.42
CA TRP A 413 -23.35 -2.82 -3.35
C TRP A 413 -22.02 -3.11 -2.63
N GLU A 414 -21.12 -3.82 -3.33
CA GLU A 414 -19.81 -4.19 -2.79
C GLU A 414 -18.83 -3.01 -2.77
N ASP A 415 -18.91 -2.14 -3.78
CA ASP A 415 -18.12 -0.92 -3.91
C ASP A 415 -18.91 0.16 -4.68
N GLU A 416 -18.29 1.33 -4.84
CA GLU A 416 -18.89 2.47 -5.55
C GLU A 416 -19.02 2.24 -7.07
N ASP A 417 -18.13 1.44 -7.65
CA ASP A 417 -18.10 1.19 -9.10
C ASP A 417 -19.22 0.23 -9.51
N ALA A 418 -19.48 -0.82 -8.72
CA ALA A 418 -20.65 -1.68 -8.85
C ALA A 418 -21.93 -0.85 -8.72
N ARG A 419 -22.02 0.03 -7.72
CA ARG A 419 -23.18 0.93 -7.58
C ARG A 419 -23.40 1.77 -8.84
N LYS A 420 -22.34 2.39 -9.40
CA LYS A 420 -22.42 3.12 -10.67
C LYS A 420 -22.81 2.20 -11.84
N PHE A 421 -22.32 0.98 -11.88
CA PHE A 421 -22.65 0.04 -12.94
C PHE A 421 -24.12 -0.42 -12.91
N TYR A 422 -24.76 -0.57 -11.74
CA TYR A 422 -26.15 -1.02 -11.67
C TYR A 422 -27.19 0.11 -11.55
N GLU A 423 -26.82 1.26 -10.98
CA GLU A 423 -27.77 2.36 -10.74
C GLU A 423 -27.62 3.53 -11.71
N ASP A 424 -26.41 3.84 -12.16
CA ASP A 424 -26.14 4.94 -13.11
C ASP A 424 -26.25 4.41 -14.55
N LEU A 425 -27.50 4.34 -15.04
CA LEU A 425 -27.83 3.96 -16.41
C LEU A 425 -28.05 5.21 -17.27
N PRO A 426 -27.52 5.25 -18.50
CA PRO A 426 -27.68 6.38 -19.41
C PRO A 426 -29.15 6.69 -19.67
N ASP A 427 -29.48 7.98 -19.70
CA ASP A 427 -30.81 8.44 -20.08
C ASP A 427 -30.89 8.63 -21.60
N LEU A 428 -31.54 7.68 -22.28
CA LEU A 428 -31.67 7.71 -23.73
C LEU A 428 -32.45 8.92 -24.24
N GLN A 429 -33.37 9.52 -23.45
CA GLN A 429 -34.08 10.75 -23.83
C GLN A 429 -33.13 11.94 -24.07
N VAL A 430 -31.98 11.95 -23.39
CA VAL A 430 -30.96 13.00 -23.54
C VAL A 430 -30.04 12.70 -24.73
N LEU A 431 -29.78 11.42 -25.01
CA LEU A 431 -28.77 10.98 -25.98
C LEU A 431 -29.34 10.72 -27.39
N VAL A 432 -30.65 10.50 -27.49
CA VAL A 432 -31.34 10.15 -28.74
C VAL A 432 -32.60 11.00 -28.91
N PRO A 433 -32.89 11.53 -30.10
CA PRO A 433 -34.14 12.23 -30.36
C PRO A 433 -35.38 11.37 -30.01
N GLY A 434 -36.37 11.96 -29.33
CA GLY A 434 -37.56 11.24 -28.82
C GLY A 434 -38.34 10.43 -29.86
N VAL A 435 -38.27 10.80 -31.14
CA VAL A 435 -38.86 10.04 -32.27
C VAL A 435 -38.36 8.60 -32.38
N PHE A 436 -37.21 8.27 -31.80
CA PHE A 436 -36.65 6.92 -31.77
C PHE A 436 -37.01 6.14 -30.49
N LEU A 437 -37.67 6.77 -29.50
CA LEU A 437 -37.89 6.25 -28.15
C LEU A 437 -39.36 5.97 -27.80
N GLU A 438 -40.32 6.29 -28.67
CA GLU A 438 -41.74 6.17 -28.33
C GLU A 438 -42.23 4.72 -28.28
N SER A 439 -42.51 4.23 -27.06
CA SER A 439 -43.82 3.68 -26.66
C SER A 439 -43.99 3.61 -25.12
N ASN A 440 -44.90 4.44 -24.60
CA ASN A 440 -45.49 4.56 -23.25
C ASN A 440 -44.77 5.34 -22.10
N PRO A 441 -45.53 6.11 -21.28
CA PRO A 441 -45.00 6.95 -20.21
C PRO A 441 -44.68 6.15 -18.93
N PRO A 442 -43.69 6.59 -18.12
CA PRO A 442 -43.23 5.85 -16.94
C PRO A 442 -44.20 5.93 -15.75
N LYS A 443 -44.33 4.82 -15.00
CA LYS A 443 -44.87 4.82 -13.63
C LYS A 443 -43.93 5.63 -12.73
N LYS A 444 -44.45 6.68 -12.09
CA LYS A 444 -43.71 7.56 -11.16
C LYS A 444 -43.21 6.79 -9.94
N ILE A 445 -41.92 6.89 -9.66
CA ILE A 445 -41.30 6.68 -8.35
C ILE A 445 -41.32 8.04 -7.65
N GLU A 446 -41.82 8.08 -6.42
CA GLU A 446 -41.92 9.29 -5.60
C GLU A 446 -40.55 9.70 -5.07
N THR A 447 -40.13 10.93 -5.37
CA THR A 447 -39.25 11.73 -4.52
C THR A 447 -39.79 13.16 -4.46
N THR A 448 -40.03 13.61 -3.23
CA THR A 448 -40.43 14.94 -2.79
C THR A 448 -39.35 15.98 -3.08
N ASP A 449 -39.68 17.11 -3.71
CA ASP A 449 -39.39 18.45 -3.16
C ASP A 449 -40.13 19.59 -3.88
N GLU A 450 -40.40 20.65 -3.13
CA GLU A 450 -41.43 21.69 -3.31
C GLU A 450 -41.10 22.81 -4.33
N SER A 451 -42.13 23.39 -4.98
CA SER A 451 -42.33 24.86 -5.07
C SER A 451 -43.65 25.29 -5.77
N LYS A 452 -44.44 26.09 -5.01
CA LYS A 452 -45.41 27.17 -5.40
C LYS A 452 -46.77 26.77 -6.03
N GLU A 453 -47.89 26.91 -5.30
CA GLU A 453 -48.82 28.09 -5.17
C GLU A 453 -49.56 28.39 -6.50
N GLU A 454 -50.90 28.47 -6.65
CA GLU A 454 -52.02 29.01 -5.83
C GLU A 454 -53.39 28.34 -6.15
N GLU A 455 -54.28 28.30 -5.12
CA GLU A 455 -55.75 28.54 -4.97
C GLU A 455 -56.74 28.28 -6.16
N GLU A 456 -58.00 27.80 -6.02
CA GLU A 456 -59.10 27.97 -5.03
C GLU A 456 -59.96 26.67 -4.91
N THR A 457 -60.29 26.16 -3.71
CA THR A 457 -61.48 26.38 -2.84
C THR A 457 -62.87 25.94 -3.35
N GLU A 458 -63.41 24.85 -2.79
CA GLU A 458 -64.76 24.77 -2.22
C GLU A 458 -64.90 23.59 -1.22
N GLN A 459 -65.65 23.80 -0.13
CA GLN A 459 -65.65 23.00 1.11
C GLN A 459 -66.89 22.10 1.31
N LYS A 460 -66.63 20.85 1.76
CA LYS A 460 -67.28 20.03 2.84
C LYS A 460 -68.78 19.62 2.75
N PRO A 461 -69.27 18.64 3.57
CA PRO A 461 -68.60 17.77 4.56
C PRO A 461 -68.87 16.24 4.45
N ALA A 462 -68.21 15.53 5.37
CA ALA A 462 -68.18 14.10 5.72
C ALA A 462 -69.49 13.29 5.69
N ASP A 463 -69.36 11.99 5.40
CA ASP A 463 -69.94 10.97 6.26
C ASP A 463 -69.13 9.65 6.29
N ASN A 464 -69.29 8.98 7.41
CA ASN A 464 -68.61 7.84 8.01
C ASN A 464 -68.86 6.52 7.25
N GLU A 465 -67.88 5.61 7.14
CA GLU A 465 -68.08 4.16 7.34
C GLU A 465 -66.78 3.32 7.21
N THR A 466 -66.60 2.44 8.19
CA THR A 466 -65.58 1.41 8.41
C THR A 466 -65.53 0.32 7.33
N PRO A 467 -64.39 -0.32 7.04
CA PRO A 467 -64.35 -1.61 6.37
C PRO A 467 -64.36 -2.76 7.39
N THR A 468 -65.42 -3.55 7.31
CA THR A 468 -65.62 -4.85 7.94
C THR A 468 -64.65 -5.92 7.43
N GLU A 469 -64.23 -6.78 8.36
CA GLU A 469 -63.59 -8.07 8.12
C GLU A 469 -64.51 -9.01 7.33
N GLU A 470 -63.97 -9.76 6.37
CA GLU A 470 -64.51 -11.07 5.99
C GLU A 470 -63.38 -12.09 5.88
N LYS A 471 -63.38 -13.02 6.83
CA LYS A 471 -62.72 -14.33 6.73
C LYS A 471 -63.58 -15.24 5.87
N VAL A 472 -62.95 -16.03 5.00
CA VAL A 472 -63.45 -17.37 4.69
C VAL A 472 -62.30 -18.36 4.88
N ASN A 473 -62.60 -19.36 5.69
CA ASN A 473 -61.77 -20.48 6.10
C ASN A 473 -62.60 -21.73 5.76
N GLU A 474 -62.07 -22.71 5.04
CA GLU A 474 -62.42 -24.13 5.25
C GLU A 474 -61.44 -25.08 4.54
N GLU A 475 -60.65 -25.72 5.40
CA GLU A 475 -60.03 -27.06 5.48
C GLU A 475 -60.09 -28.16 4.36
N PRO A 476 -59.19 -29.19 4.47
CA PRO A 476 -58.77 -30.17 3.44
C PRO A 476 -59.59 -31.51 3.54
N PRO A 477 -59.26 -32.72 2.97
CA PRO A 477 -58.09 -33.25 2.23
C PRO A 477 -58.54 -34.14 0.99
N PRO A 478 -57.91 -35.25 0.48
CA PRO A 478 -57.01 -36.26 1.08
C PRO A 478 -55.69 -36.52 0.33
N ALA A 479 -54.73 -37.08 1.07
CA ALA A 479 -53.58 -37.80 0.55
C ALA A 479 -54.02 -39.12 -0.12
N THR A 480 -53.43 -39.44 -1.27
CA THR A 480 -52.81 -40.74 -1.65
C THR A 480 -52.90 -40.95 -3.16
N SER A 481 -51.73 -40.98 -3.81
CA SER A 481 -51.26 -42.06 -4.69
C SER A 481 -50.20 -41.49 -5.62
N THR A 482 -48.94 -41.79 -5.30
CA THR A 482 -47.88 -41.93 -6.30
C THR A 482 -48.42 -42.72 -7.49
N PRO A 483 -48.34 -42.22 -8.74
CA PRO A 483 -48.17 -43.08 -9.89
C PRO A 483 -46.70 -43.57 -9.88
N PRO A 484 -46.45 -44.81 -10.33
CA PRO A 484 -45.14 -45.42 -10.24
C PRO A 484 -44.15 -44.69 -11.14
N ALA A 485 -42.86 -44.80 -10.78
CA ALA A 485 -41.77 -44.58 -11.71
C ALA A 485 -42.02 -45.36 -13.00
N THR A 486 -42.45 -44.67 -14.05
CA THR A 486 -42.18 -45.10 -15.41
C THR A 486 -40.75 -44.67 -15.70
N ASP A 487 -39.88 -45.66 -15.60
CA ASP A 487 -38.59 -45.71 -16.27
C ASP A 487 -38.86 -45.57 -17.78
N ASP A 488 -38.93 -44.32 -18.26
CA ASP A 488 -38.80 -43.98 -19.67
C ASP A 488 -37.52 -43.16 -19.81
N ASN A 489 -36.40 -43.88 -19.80
CA ASN A 489 -35.07 -43.43 -20.22
C ASN A 489 -34.97 -43.32 -21.76
N ASP A 490 -36.03 -42.88 -22.44
CA ASP A 490 -36.04 -42.74 -23.90
C ASP A 490 -36.77 -41.45 -24.35
N GLU A 491 -36.49 -40.31 -23.69
CA GLU A 491 -36.54 -39.03 -24.40
C GLU A 491 -35.15 -38.80 -25.03
N PRO A 492 -35.07 -38.42 -26.32
CA PRO A 492 -33.80 -38.21 -26.98
C PRO A 492 -32.97 -37.17 -26.22
N ASP A 493 -31.66 -37.31 -26.32
CA ASP A 493 -30.64 -36.39 -25.81
C ASP A 493 -30.80 -35.02 -26.51
N VAL A 494 -31.78 -34.23 -26.07
CA VAL A 494 -32.12 -32.91 -26.62
C VAL A 494 -31.03 -31.96 -26.19
N ASP A 495 -30.24 -31.48 -27.15
CA ASP A 495 -29.16 -30.53 -26.92
C ASP A 495 -29.72 -29.34 -26.11
N PRO A 496 -29.10 -28.92 -25.00
CA PRO A 496 -29.46 -27.68 -24.31
C PRO A 496 -29.57 -26.41 -25.21
N SER A 497 -29.03 -26.43 -26.44
CA SER A 497 -29.35 -25.44 -27.48
C SER A 497 -30.82 -25.50 -27.96
N GLU A 498 -31.41 -26.68 -28.07
CA GLU A 498 -32.81 -26.92 -28.45
C GLU A 498 -33.80 -26.41 -27.39
N LEU A 499 -33.48 -26.47 -26.09
CA LEU A 499 -34.33 -25.91 -25.02
C LEU A 499 -34.43 -24.38 -25.10
N MET A 500 -33.33 -23.72 -25.44
CA MET A 500 -33.32 -22.28 -25.69
C MET A 500 -34.02 -21.95 -27.02
N GLU A 501 -33.82 -22.76 -28.06
CA GLU A 501 -34.55 -22.59 -29.32
C GLU A 501 -36.06 -22.77 -29.14
N ASP A 502 -36.52 -23.72 -28.34
CA ASP A 502 -37.93 -23.90 -28.02
C ASP A 502 -38.48 -22.73 -27.17
N ALA A 503 -37.69 -22.23 -26.22
CA ALA A 503 -38.02 -21.01 -25.48
C ALA A 503 -38.07 -19.76 -26.37
N LEU A 504 -37.35 -19.75 -27.49
CA LEU A 504 -37.38 -18.68 -28.50
C LEU A 504 -38.52 -18.86 -29.50
N LYS A 505 -38.94 -20.09 -29.82
CA LYS A 505 -40.08 -20.38 -30.72
C LYS A 505 -41.42 -19.98 -30.10
N THR A 506 -41.60 -20.14 -28.80
CA THR A 506 -42.81 -19.69 -28.09
C THR A 506 -42.97 -18.17 -28.12
N VAL A 507 -41.90 -17.42 -28.40
CA VAL A 507 -41.91 -15.96 -28.59
C VAL A 507 -42.41 -15.53 -29.98
N ASP A 508 -42.32 -16.43 -30.97
CA ASP A 508 -42.71 -16.13 -32.34
C ASP A 508 -44.23 -16.26 -32.58
N GLU A 509 -44.99 -16.86 -31.65
CA GLU A 509 -46.42 -17.17 -31.83
C GLU A 509 -47.37 -15.96 -31.68
N GLU A 510 -46.89 -14.81 -31.19
CA GLU A 510 -47.70 -13.60 -31.11
C GLU A 510 -47.31 -12.55 -32.18
N ASP A 511 -48.25 -12.38 -33.11
CA ASP A 511 -48.51 -11.19 -33.91
C ASP A 511 -47.59 -10.95 -35.11
N ASP A 512 -47.90 -11.66 -36.21
CA ASP A 512 -47.36 -11.40 -37.53
C ASP A 512 -48.49 -11.20 -38.56
N THR A 513 -49.14 -10.02 -38.54
CA THR A 513 -49.93 -9.57 -39.70
C THR A 513 -49.75 -8.11 -40.10
N ASN A 514 -48.99 -7.24 -39.40
CA ASN A 514 -48.81 -5.85 -39.83
C ASN A 514 -47.50 -5.17 -39.34
N ALA A 515 -46.33 -5.74 -39.65
CA ALA A 515 -45.05 -5.04 -39.48
C ALA A 515 -44.48 -4.57 -40.83
N ALA A 516 -44.22 -3.27 -40.96
CA ALA A 516 -43.55 -2.72 -42.14
C ALA A 516 -42.12 -3.30 -42.26
N PRO A 517 -41.66 -3.75 -43.45
CA PRO A 517 -40.35 -4.36 -43.61
C PRO A 517 -39.23 -3.34 -43.31
N ALA A 518 -38.27 -3.74 -42.46
CA ALA A 518 -37.10 -2.92 -42.13
C ALA A 518 -36.28 -2.60 -43.39
N LYS A 519 -35.70 -1.39 -43.45
CA LYS A 519 -34.86 -0.98 -44.60
C LYS A 519 -33.58 -1.85 -44.65
N PRO A 520 -33.09 -2.25 -45.84
CA PRO A 520 -31.92 -3.13 -45.98
C PRO A 520 -30.67 -2.66 -45.21
N THR A 521 -30.48 -1.34 -45.13
CA THR A 521 -29.36 -0.70 -44.40
C THR A 521 -29.46 -0.90 -42.88
N GLN A 522 -30.66 -0.85 -42.31
CA GLN A 522 -30.87 -1.05 -40.86
C GLN A 522 -30.63 -2.51 -40.46
N LEU A 523 -30.98 -3.45 -41.35
CA LEU A 523 -30.73 -4.87 -41.12
C LEU A 523 -29.23 -5.19 -41.06
N ALA A 524 -28.43 -4.63 -41.98
CA ALA A 524 -26.98 -4.80 -41.98
C ALA A 524 -26.31 -4.15 -40.76
N GLN A 525 -26.80 -2.99 -40.31
CA GLN A 525 -26.34 -2.34 -39.07
C GLN A 525 -26.65 -3.19 -37.83
N LEU A 526 -27.84 -3.81 -37.78
CA LEU A 526 -28.20 -4.74 -36.72
C LEU A 526 -27.30 -5.98 -36.70
N ASP A 527 -27.00 -6.56 -37.87
CA ASP A 527 -26.09 -7.71 -37.97
C ASP A 527 -24.68 -7.36 -37.49
N ALA A 528 -24.19 -6.16 -37.84
CA ALA A 528 -22.91 -5.65 -37.37
C ALA A 528 -22.89 -5.43 -35.85
N LEU A 529 -23.98 -4.91 -35.28
CA LEU A 529 -24.12 -4.72 -33.83
C LEU A 529 -24.11 -6.07 -33.10
N ILE A 530 -24.92 -7.03 -33.56
CA ILE A 530 -25.02 -8.38 -32.98
C ILE A 530 -23.65 -9.08 -33.03
N ALA A 531 -22.94 -9.00 -34.16
CA ALA A 531 -21.60 -9.59 -34.29
C ALA A 531 -20.57 -8.96 -33.32
N ARG A 532 -20.78 -7.70 -32.91
CA ARG A 532 -19.90 -6.98 -32.00
C ARG A 532 -20.21 -7.23 -30.52
N LEU A 533 -21.43 -7.66 -30.18
CA LEU A 533 -21.88 -7.88 -28.78
C LEU A 533 -20.87 -8.65 -27.91
N PRO A 534 -20.25 -9.78 -28.36
CA PRO A 534 -19.30 -10.53 -27.53
C PRO A 534 -18.00 -9.80 -27.18
N THR A 535 -17.73 -8.67 -27.82
CA THR A 535 -16.54 -7.82 -27.62
C THR A 535 -16.82 -6.58 -26.75
N LEU A 536 -18.08 -6.31 -26.42
CA LEU A 536 -18.51 -5.16 -25.62
C LEU A 536 -18.39 -5.44 -24.12
N GLY A 537 -17.16 -5.66 -23.65
CA GLY A 537 -16.86 -6.05 -22.27
C GLY A 537 -16.61 -4.89 -21.30
N ASN A 538 -17.21 -3.72 -21.50
CA ASN A 538 -17.14 -2.61 -20.53
C ASN A 538 -18.39 -1.72 -20.58
N ARG A 539 -18.57 -0.90 -19.53
CA ARG A 539 -19.73 -0.01 -19.35
C ARG A 539 -19.95 0.95 -20.52
N ASP A 540 -18.92 1.66 -20.93
CA ASP A 540 -19.06 2.72 -21.92
C ASP A 540 -19.39 2.15 -23.32
N LEU A 541 -18.82 0.99 -23.66
CA LEU A 541 -19.08 0.31 -24.93
C LEU A 541 -20.50 -0.24 -25.01
N ILE A 542 -21.02 -0.82 -23.92
CA ILE A 542 -22.38 -1.37 -23.91
C ILE A 542 -23.43 -0.24 -23.89
N ASP A 543 -23.16 0.85 -23.19
CA ASP A 543 -24.01 2.05 -23.17
C ASP A 543 -24.06 2.70 -24.56
N ALA A 544 -22.92 2.83 -25.24
CA ALA A 544 -22.85 3.34 -26.61
C ALA A 544 -23.60 2.44 -27.60
N ALA A 545 -23.53 1.11 -27.42
CA ALA A 545 -24.29 0.15 -28.22
C ALA A 545 -25.80 0.26 -28.01
N ALA A 546 -26.26 0.57 -26.78
CA ALA A 546 -27.66 0.82 -26.51
C ALA A 546 -28.18 2.09 -27.22
N VAL A 547 -27.37 3.14 -27.24
CA VAL A 547 -27.66 4.37 -28.01
C VAL A 547 -27.69 4.06 -29.52
N GLU A 548 -26.71 3.33 -30.05
CA GLU A 548 -26.66 2.91 -31.46
C GLU A 548 -27.92 2.11 -31.85
N PHE A 549 -28.35 1.18 -30.99
CA PHE A 549 -29.53 0.36 -31.23
C PHE A 549 -30.81 1.19 -31.40
N CYS A 550 -30.95 2.32 -30.69
CA CYS A 550 -32.13 3.18 -30.81
C CYS A 550 -32.34 3.70 -32.25
N TYR A 551 -31.27 3.95 -33.00
CA TYR A 551 -31.36 4.42 -34.40
C TYR A 551 -31.76 3.33 -35.41
N ILE A 552 -31.66 2.05 -35.01
CA ILE A 552 -32.05 0.88 -35.81
C ILE A 552 -33.27 0.14 -35.22
N ASN A 553 -33.90 0.72 -34.20
CA ASN A 553 -35.01 0.13 -33.48
C ASN A 553 -36.22 -0.13 -34.40
N SER A 554 -36.75 -1.35 -34.29
CA SER A 554 -38.02 -1.80 -34.88
C SER A 554 -38.48 -3.05 -34.13
N LYS A 555 -39.77 -3.42 -34.22
CA LYS A 555 -40.29 -4.66 -33.59
C LYS A 555 -39.46 -5.89 -34.02
N ALA A 556 -39.11 -5.98 -35.31
CA ALA A 556 -38.25 -7.04 -35.84
C ALA A 556 -36.81 -6.97 -35.31
N ALA A 557 -36.21 -5.77 -35.21
CA ALA A 557 -34.87 -5.61 -34.66
C ALA A 557 -34.80 -5.99 -33.17
N ARG A 558 -35.83 -5.66 -32.39
CA ARG A 558 -35.93 -6.05 -30.97
C ARG A 558 -36.03 -7.56 -30.80
N LYS A 559 -36.88 -8.26 -31.57
CA LYS A 559 -36.94 -9.73 -31.57
C LYS A 559 -35.57 -10.37 -31.89
N ARG A 560 -34.88 -9.87 -32.92
CA ARG A 560 -33.54 -10.36 -33.29
C ARG A 560 -32.47 -10.07 -32.23
N LEU A 561 -32.53 -8.89 -31.59
CA LEU A 561 -31.64 -8.54 -30.49
C LEU A 561 -31.85 -9.47 -29.29
N VAL A 562 -33.10 -9.69 -28.88
CA VAL A 562 -33.42 -10.59 -27.76
C VAL A 562 -32.90 -12.00 -28.01
N LYS A 563 -33.08 -12.53 -29.23
CA LYS A 563 -32.51 -13.82 -29.63
C LYS A 563 -30.98 -13.84 -29.46
N ALA A 564 -30.28 -12.81 -29.93
CA ALA A 564 -28.83 -12.72 -29.79
C ALA A 564 -28.37 -12.62 -28.31
N LEU A 565 -29.09 -11.88 -27.48
CA LEU A 565 -28.78 -11.72 -26.06
C LEU A 565 -29.06 -12.98 -25.24
N LEU A 566 -30.00 -13.83 -25.65
CA LEU A 566 -30.31 -15.11 -25.00
C LEU A 566 -29.36 -16.23 -25.43
N SER A 567 -28.83 -16.18 -26.66
CA SER A 567 -27.86 -17.16 -27.20
C SER A 567 -26.42 -16.95 -26.72
N VAL A 568 -26.22 -16.60 -25.44
CA VAL A 568 -24.89 -16.45 -24.84
C VAL A 568 -24.19 -17.82 -24.75
N PRO A 569 -22.93 -17.96 -25.23
CA PRO A 569 -22.16 -19.19 -25.01
C PRO A 569 -22.03 -19.50 -23.52
N ARG A 570 -22.19 -20.77 -23.15
CA ARG A 570 -22.16 -21.20 -21.73
C ARG A 570 -20.82 -20.91 -21.04
N GLN A 571 -19.74 -20.83 -21.81
CA GLN A 571 -18.41 -20.48 -21.33
C GLN A 571 -18.19 -18.96 -21.18
N ARG A 572 -19.15 -18.13 -21.60
CA ARG A 572 -19.05 -16.66 -21.61
C ARG A 572 -20.06 -16.00 -20.66
N VAL A 573 -20.22 -16.55 -19.46
CA VAL A 573 -21.06 -15.97 -18.40
C VAL A 573 -20.56 -14.60 -17.92
N ASP A 574 -19.31 -14.24 -18.25
CA ASP A 574 -18.74 -12.90 -18.04
C ASP A 574 -19.50 -11.79 -18.78
N LEU A 575 -20.25 -12.13 -19.84
CA LEU A 575 -21.03 -11.18 -20.63
C LEU A 575 -22.39 -10.83 -20.01
N LEU A 576 -22.89 -11.65 -19.09
CA LEU A 576 -24.26 -11.52 -18.55
C LEU A 576 -24.53 -10.16 -17.86
N PRO A 577 -23.62 -9.58 -17.06
CA PRO A 577 -23.84 -8.27 -16.46
C PRO A 577 -24.00 -7.16 -17.50
N TYR A 578 -23.22 -7.22 -18.59
CA TYR A 578 -23.29 -6.24 -19.68
C TYR A 578 -24.57 -6.41 -20.49
N TYR A 579 -24.97 -7.64 -20.79
CA TYR A 579 -26.21 -7.91 -21.52
C TYR A 579 -27.44 -7.52 -20.69
N ALA A 580 -27.42 -7.80 -19.39
CA ALA A 580 -28.44 -7.34 -18.46
C ALA A 580 -28.48 -5.81 -18.38
N ARG A 581 -27.32 -5.12 -18.38
CA ARG A 581 -27.26 -3.65 -18.46
C ARG A 581 -27.87 -3.12 -19.75
N PHE A 582 -27.54 -3.73 -20.90
CA PHE A 582 -28.13 -3.38 -22.19
C PHE A 582 -29.66 -3.49 -22.12
N ILE A 583 -30.18 -4.63 -21.65
CA ILE A 583 -31.62 -4.85 -21.49
C ILE A 583 -32.24 -3.81 -20.55
N ALA A 584 -31.61 -3.50 -19.43
CA ALA A 584 -32.09 -2.53 -18.45
C ALA A 584 -32.13 -1.08 -18.99
N ILE A 585 -31.18 -0.71 -19.85
CA ILE A 585 -31.18 0.60 -20.53
C ILE A 585 -32.37 0.70 -21.49
N LEU A 586 -32.57 -0.35 -22.31
CA LEU A 586 -33.62 -0.36 -23.32
C LEU A 586 -35.03 -0.55 -22.72
N SER A 587 -35.18 -1.35 -21.65
CA SER A 587 -36.49 -1.69 -21.06
C SER A 587 -37.23 -0.50 -20.45
N ARG A 588 -36.51 0.61 -20.17
CA ARG A 588 -37.12 1.89 -19.78
C ARG A 588 -38.04 2.49 -20.85
N TYR A 589 -37.80 2.13 -22.11
CA TYR A 589 -38.48 2.67 -23.30
C TYR A 589 -39.18 1.59 -24.13
N PHE A 590 -38.64 0.37 -24.14
CA PHE A 590 -39.11 -0.78 -24.91
C PHE A 590 -39.30 -1.97 -23.96
N ASN A 591 -40.41 -1.97 -23.21
CA ASN A 591 -40.71 -2.99 -22.20
C ASN A 591 -40.89 -4.40 -22.79
N ASP A 592 -41.27 -4.49 -24.07
CA ASP A 592 -41.39 -5.75 -24.79
C ASP A 592 -40.07 -6.56 -24.82
N ILE A 593 -38.92 -5.89 -24.78
CA ILE A 593 -37.61 -6.54 -24.69
C ILE A 593 -37.46 -7.30 -23.37
N SER A 594 -37.71 -6.63 -22.24
CA SER A 594 -37.59 -7.26 -20.92
C SER A 594 -38.62 -8.36 -20.72
N ASP A 595 -39.86 -8.13 -21.15
CA ASP A 595 -40.94 -9.10 -21.00
C ASP A 595 -40.61 -10.39 -21.76
N THR A 596 -40.11 -10.26 -22.98
CA THR A 596 -39.68 -11.38 -23.81
C THR A 596 -38.51 -12.15 -23.20
N VAL A 597 -37.46 -11.44 -22.75
CA VAL A 597 -36.28 -12.07 -22.14
C VAL A 597 -36.67 -12.86 -20.89
N LEU A 598 -37.49 -12.27 -20.02
CA LEU A 598 -37.93 -12.92 -18.78
C LEU A 598 -38.80 -14.15 -19.06
N ALA A 599 -39.72 -14.07 -20.02
CA ALA A 599 -40.54 -15.21 -20.42
C ALA A 599 -39.69 -16.38 -20.95
N ALA A 600 -38.69 -16.08 -21.80
CA ALA A 600 -37.80 -17.10 -22.34
C ALA A 600 -36.91 -17.73 -21.26
N LEU A 601 -36.35 -16.92 -20.35
CA LEU A 601 -35.52 -17.43 -19.24
C LEU A 601 -36.33 -18.27 -18.24
N ASP A 602 -37.59 -17.90 -17.95
CA ASP A 602 -38.49 -18.68 -17.09
C ASP A 602 -38.89 -20.01 -17.74
N HIS A 603 -39.14 -20.01 -19.06
CA HIS A 603 -39.41 -21.24 -19.80
C HIS A 603 -38.18 -22.17 -19.81
N GLU A 604 -36.99 -21.64 -20.07
CA GLU A 604 -35.73 -22.39 -20.01
C GLU A 604 -35.50 -22.94 -18.60
N PHE A 605 -35.72 -22.15 -17.54
CA PHE A 605 -35.62 -22.59 -16.15
C PHE A 605 -36.53 -23.79 -15.85
N LYS A 606 -37.81 -23.71 -16.23
CA LYS A 606 -38.79 -24.81 -16.07
C LYS A 606 -38.40 -26.06 -16.86
N GLY A 607 -37.79 -25.90 -18.05
CA GLY A 607 -37.25 -27.02 -18.84
C GLY A 607 -36.08 -27.69 -18.14
N LEU A 608 -35.11 -26.89 -17.67
CA LEU A 608 -33.93 -27.36 -16.96
C LEU A 608 -34.26 -28.01 -15.61
N GLN A 609 -35.31 -27.55 -14.92
CA GLN A 609 -35.76 -28.11 -13.64
C GLN A 609 -36.36 -29.52 -13.81
N ARG A 610 -37.03 -29.78 -14.94
CA ARG A 610 -37.62 -31.10 -15.24
C ARG A 610 -36.58 -32.16 -15.55
N LYS A 611 -35.45 -31.79 -16.14
CA LYS A 611 -34.40 -32.72 -16.61
C LYS A 611 -33.25 -32.83 -15.61
N LYS A 612 -33.14 -33.94 -14.88
CA LYS A 612 -32.16 -34.13 -13.80
C LYS A 612 -30.77 -34.63 -14.25
N THR A 613 -30.32 -34.36 -15.47
CA THR A 613 -29.01 -34.81 -15.99
C THR A 613 -27.88 -33.82 -15.65
N GLN A 614 -26.66 -34.33 -15.41
CA GLN A 614 -25.50 -33.54 -14.95
C GLN A 614 -24.83 -32.68 -16.05
N ASP A 615 -24.99 -33.06 -17.31
CA ASP A 615 -24.53 -32.35 -18.51
C ASP A 615 -25.16 -30.95 -18.69
N LEU A 616 -26.30 -30.70 -18.02
CA LEU A 616 -27.01 -29.42 -18.07
C LEU A 616 -26.53 -28.39 -17.04
N LEU A 617 -25.52 -28.69 -16.22
CA LEU A 617 -25.06 -27.79 -15.15
C LEU A 617 -24.67 -26.41 -15.68
N GLU A 618 -23.89 -26.34 -16.76
CA GLU A 618 -23.47 -25.05 -17.35
C GLU A 618 -24.66 -24.22 -17.84
N SER A 619 -25.68 -24.88 -18.41
CA SER A 619 -26.90 -24.22 -18.87
C SER A 619 -27.74 -23.68 -17.70
N ARG A 620 -27.84 -24.45 -16.61
CA ARG A 620 -28.50 -24.03 -15.37
C ARG A 620 -27.79 -22.82 -14.76
N VAL A 621 -26.47 -22.87 -14.65
CA VAL A 621 -25.66 -21.77 -14.12
C VAL A 621 -25.84 -20.52 -14.99
N LYS A 622 -25.77 -20.63 -16.32
CA LYS A 622 -25.99 -19.50 -17.24
C LYS A 622 -27.38 -18.86 -17.04
N ASN A 623 -28.45 -19.67 -17.08
CA ASN A 623 -29.83 -19.19 -16.93
C ASN A 623 -30.03 -18.44 -15.61
N ILE A 624 -29.57 -19.05 -14.51
CA ILE A 624 -29.73 -18.53 -13.16
C ILE A 624 -28.91 -17.27 -12.91
N ARG A 625 -27.65 -17.23 -13.36
CA ARG A 625 -26.82 -16.03 -13.28
C ARG A 625 -27.46 -14.88 -14.09
N PHE A 626 -28.03 -15.18 -15.25
CA PHE A 626 -28.67 -14.14 -16.06
C PHE A 626 -29.91 -13.55 -15.37
N LEU A 627 -30.77 -14.40 -14.80
CA LEU A 627 -31.90 -13.95 -13.97
C LEU A 627 -31.44 -13.12 -12.76
N GLY A 628 -30.33 -13.51 -12.12
CA GLY A 628 -29.72 -12.77 -11.02
C GLY A 628 -29.18 -11.39 -11.42
N GLU A 629 -28.52 -11.29 -12.57
CA GLU A 629 -28.05 -10.00 -13.12
C GLU A 629 -29.22 -9.06 -13.44
N LEU A 630 -30.26 -9.57 -14.11
CA LEU A 630 -31.48 -8.80 -14.40
C LEU A 630 -32.22 -8.36 -13.11
N THR A 631 -32.12 -9.15 -12.04
CA THR A 631 -32.67 -8.79 -10.72
C THR A 631 -31.97 -7.59 -10.12
N LYS A 632 -30.62 -7.52 -10.20
CA LYS A 632 -29.83 -6.35 -9.71
C LYS A 632 -30.19 -5.06 -10.45
N PHE A 633 -30.53 -5.16 -11.73
CA PHE A 633 -31.04 -4.03 -12.54
C PHE A 633 -32.52 -3.71 -12.32
N ARG A 634 -33.23 -4.44 -11.46
CA ARG A 634 -34.68 -4.33 -11.23
C ARG A 634 -35.53 -4.57 -12.49
N VAL A 635 -35.00 -5.36 -13.43
CA VAL A 635 -35.75 -5.83 -14.61
C VAL A 635 -36.60 -7.04 -14.22
N THR A 636 -36.01 -8.00 -13.49
CA THR A 636 -36.74 -9.17 -12.98
C THR A 636 -37.64 -8.77 -11.82
N PRO A 637 -38.96 -9.04 -11.86
CA PRO A 637 -39.83 -8.83 -10.72
C PRO A 637 -39.45 -9.68 -9.50
N ALA A 638 -39.57 -9.12 -8.29
CA ALA A 638 -39.19 -9.83 -7.07
C ALA A 638 -39.92 -11.17 -6.89
N HIS A 639 -41.20 -11.26 -7.26
CA HIS A 639 -41.96 -12.51 -7.13
C HIS A 639 -41.39 -13.64 -8.02
N THR A 640 -40.81 -13.30 -9.17
CA THR A 640 -40.20 -14.26 -10.10
C THR A 640 -38.93 -14.85 -9.50
N ILE A 641 -37.99 -14.01 -9.03
CA ILE A 641 -36.73 -14.52 -8.46
C ILE A 641 -36.96 -15.32 -7.17
N PHE A 642 -37.92 -14.92 -6.34
CA PHE A 642 -38.30 -15.69 -5.16
C PHE A 642 -39.03 -16.99 -5.49
N HIS A 643 -39.73 -17.08 -6.62
CA HIS A 643 -40.29 -18.36 -7.09
C HIS A 643 -39.17 -19.33 -7.47
N VAL A 644 -38.13 -18.85 -8.17
CA VAL A 644 -36.94 -19.66 -8.51
C VAL A 644 -36.26 -20.17 -7.23
N PHE A 645 -36.01 -19.30 -6.25
CA PHE A 645 -35.49 -19.71 -4.94
C PHE A 645 -36.37 -20.77 -4.27
N LYS A 646 -37.69 -20.57 -4.27
CA LYS A 646 -38.63 -21.49 -3.65
C LYS A 646 -38.58 -22.87 -4.31
N VAL A 647 -38.64 -22.94 -5.64
CA VAL A 647 -38.58 -24.20 -6.39
C VAL A 647 -37.28 -24.96 -6.09
N ALA A 648 -36.15 -24.26 -5.99
CA ALA A 648 -34.86 -24.88 -5.70
C ALA A 648 -34.74 -25.35 -4.24
N LEU A 649 -35.31 -24.61 -3.29
CA LEU A 649 -35.30 -24.96 -1.86
C LEU A 649 -36.30 -26.07 -1.50
N ASP A 650 -37.47 -26.10 -2.16
CA ASP A 650 -38.51 -27.11 -1.92
C ASP A 650 -38.02 -28.53 -2.34
N ASP A 651 -37.14 -28.66 -3.35
CA ASP A 651 -36.49 -29.91 -3.78
C ASP A 651 -34.95 -29.81 -3.68
N PHE A 652 -34.38 -29.86 -2.48
CA PHE A 652 -32.97 -29.57 -2.22
C PHE A 652 -31.99 -30.69 -2.66
N THR A 653 -31.98 -31.00 -3.96
CA THR A 653 -31.07 -31.93 -4.63
C THR A 653 -29.74 -31.26 -5.00
N ASN A 654 -28.70 -32.04 -5.30
CA ASN A 654 -27.37 -31.52 -5.66
C ASN A 654 -27.41 -30.40 -6.72
N GLN A 655 -28.27 -30.53 -7.74
CA GLN A 655 -28.35 -29.53 -8.80
C GLN A 655 -29.08 -28.25 -8.35
N ASN A 656 -30.05 -28.38 -7.45
CA ASN A 656 -30.74 -27.22 -6.90
C ASN A 656 -29.88 -26.50 -5.85
N ILE A 657 -28.97 -27.20 -5.18
CA ILE A 657 -27.93 -26.59 -4.35
C ILE A 657 -27.07 -25.66 -5.22
N ASP A 658 -26.61 -26.12 -6.39
CA ASP A 658 -25.84 -25.30 -7.32
C ASP A 658 -26.63 -24.06 -7.79
N ILE A 659 -27.92 -24.22 -8.07
CA ILE A 659 -28.82 -23.11 -8.43
C ILE A 659 -28.91 -22.08 -7.30
N VAL A 660 -29.16 -22.52 -6.07
CA VAL A 660 -29.27 -21.64 -4.90
C VAL A 660 -27.95 -20.92 -4.63
N CYS A 661 -26.81 -21.63 -4.67
CA CYS A 661 -25.49 -21.02 -4.49
C CYS A 661 -25.24 -19.93 -5.55
N ASN A 662 -25.49 -20.21 -6.84
CA ASN A 662 -25.29 -19.23 -7.90
C ASN A 662 -26.25 -18.03 -7.79
N LEU A 663 -27.50 -18.22 -7.35
CA LEU A 663 -28.43 -17.12 -7.09
C LEU A 663 -27.94 -16.23 -5.93
N LEU A 664 -27.51 -16.85 -4.83
CA LEU A 664 -27.00 -16.14 -3.66
C LEU A 664 -25.75 -15.34 -3.98
N GLU A 665 -24.81 -15.94 -4.73
CA GLU A 665 -23.60 -15.28 -5.21
C GLU A 665 -23.92 -14.10 -6.14
N THR A 666 -24.90 -14.25 -7.04
CA THR A 666 -25.16 -13.23 -8.06
C THR A 666 -26.00 -12.05 -7.52
N CYS A 667 -27.07 -12.34 -6.77
CA CYS A 667 -28.05 -11.33 -6.35
C CYS A 667 -28.53 -11.47 -4.90
N GLY A 668 -28.04 -12.44 -4.13
CA GLY A 668 -28.49 -12.68 -2.75
C GLY A 668 -28.24 -11.48 -1.83
N ARG A 669 -27.06 -10.86 -1.92
CA ARG A 669 -26.73 -9.64 -1.17
C ARG A 669 -27.68 -8.49 -1.52
N PHE A 670 -27.93 -8.27 -2.81
CA PHE A 670 -28.83 -7.24 -3.30
C PHE A 670 -30.25 -7.44 -2.76
N LEU A 671 -30.77 -8.68 -2.81
CA LEU A 671 -32.09 -9.02 -2.30
C LEU A 671 -32.21 -8.89 -0.78
N LEU A 672 -31.16 -9.26 -0.04
CA LEU A 672 -31.16 -9.21 1.42
C LEU A 672 -31.09 -7.77 1.96
N LYS A 673 -30.37 -6.88 1.27
CA LYS A 673 -30.17 -5.49 1.71
C LYS A 673 -31.14 -4.48 1.11
N SER A 674 -31.88 -4.85 0.06
CA SER A 674 -32.91 -3.98 -0.50
C SER A 674 -34.11 -3.90 0.43
N ALA A 675 -34.63 -2.69 0.68
CA ALA A 675 -35.73 -2.45 1.61
C ALA A 675 -37.01 -3.24 1.26
N GLU A 676 -37.27 -3.44 -0.04
CA GLU A 676 -38.47 -4.13 -0.55
C GLU A 676 -38.41 -5.66 -0.38
N THR A 677 -37.21 -6.25 -0.44
CA THR A 677 -37.03 -7.70 -0.54
C THR A 677 -36.33 -8.33 0.66
N GLY A 678 -35.69 -7.52 1.52
CA GLY A 678 -34.81 -7.98 2.59
C GLY A 678 -35.49 -8.89 3.62
N VAL A 679 -36.70 -8.53 4.06
CA VAL A 679 -37.48 -9.34 5.02
C VAL A 679 -37.79 -10.73 4.45
N ARG A 680 -38.24 -10.78 3.19
CA ARG A 680 -38.59 -12.04 2.52
C ARG A 680 -37.35 -12.90 2.29
N MET A 681 -36.24 -12.30 1.87
CA MET A 681 -34.97 -13.00 1.67
C MET A 681 -34.42 -13.56 2.99
N SER A 682 -34.50 -12.78 4.08
CA SER A 682 -34.06 -13.23 5.41
C SER A 682 -34.88 -14.43 5.90
N ASN A 683 -36.19 -14.42 5.69
CA ASN A 683 -37.06 -15.53 6.07
C ASN A 683 -36.74 -16.81 5.26
N MET A 684 -36.45 -16.67 3.96
CA MET A 684 -36.07 -17.81 3.11
C MET A 684 -34.67 -18.36 3.40
N ALA A 685 -33.75 -17.56 3.93
CA ALA A 685 -32.42 -18.01 4.32
C ALA A 685 -32.37 -18.65 5.73
N SER A 686 -33.43 -18.46 6.53
CA SER A 686 -33.50 -18.93 7.93
C SER A 686 -34.37 -20.17 8.13
N GLY A 687 -35.15 -20.56 7.12
CA GLY A 687 -35.98 -21.78 7.09
C GLY A 687 -35.31 -22.85 6.27
#